data_AF-A0A7W3YDP4-F1
#
_entry.id   AF-A0A7W3YDP4-F1
#
_cell.length_a   1.000
_cell.length_b   1.000
_cell.length_c   1.000
_cell.angle_alpha   90.00
_cell.angle_beta   90.00
_cell.angle_gamma   90.00
#
_symmetry.space_group_name_H-M   'P 1'
#
loop_
_entity.id
_entity.type
_entity.pdbx_description
1 polymer ?
#
loop_
_entity_poly.entity_id
_entity_poly.type
_entity_poly.pdbx_seq_one_letter_code
_entity_poly.pdbx_strand_id
1 'polypeptide(L)'
;MGKKQRRDRTKANVAAPPETPGTGDGPVARRFPWLVVVLVLLATAIAAWFAWRAMRDTAPTTAAVTPPASVADAHYVGADTCAGCHAPETEAWKTSQHARAMQHADAGTVLGDFNDASFEHNGVSSRFFRKGEEFWVTTDGPDGTLQDFQVAYTFGVEPLQQYLIAFPDGRLQALGIAWDSRPADAGGQRWFHLYPDEAIAHDDPLHWTGRDQNWNFMCADCHSTDLRRNYDATDDRYATTWQDINVACESCHGPASQHVAWAQGGADAAVAHKGLSIRLDARDIGTWVAVAGTGNVRRSEPLAHHAETETCAVCHSRRASISTTPGPTGELLDTHLPSLLTAGLYFDDGQQRDEVFIHGSFLQSKMHAAGVTCSDCHDPHTAKLRFEGNANCTQCHAPSTFDTPAHHRHSPVPAATLGERPGDGTQCVDCHMPERTYMVVDPRRDHSFRIPRPDLSVAIGTPNACQACHAGQGDAWAAAALERWHGPPKPGFQHWAPAFHAARSGGADAAQQLQALFDDPTVPPIVRATALEELRRFPGRGLLAAIDAGLRDDSALVRLAAVEALTEAPPEAALGALQVADDPRLAVRATAGLVLAAAPADRVPTARRTAVAGAIEDYLATQRATLERPEANLNLGVFHGRAGNAAGAELAYREAMRRDPAFVPARANLADLLRATGRDGEAGQVLEEGLALAPDDPALLHALGLQRVRGGQTGAAIDLLARAAHAAPGNARYAYVHAVAVHSQSGAAAAIPLLDRALDVAPNDPELLFARTSYALETGDTAAARRHAERFRAAAPDDPRSAQLAQVLD
;
A
#
# COMPACT_ATOMS: atom_id res chain seq x y z
N MET A 1 1.16 25.25 81.22
CA MET A 1 1.99 24.75 82.35
C MET A 1 3.03 23.79 81.77
N GLY A 2 4.32 23.78 82.12
CA GLY A 2 4.94 23.53 83.44
C GLY A 2 5.45 22.07 83.46
N LYS A 3 6.69 21.70 83.85
CA LYS A 3 7.69 22.37 84.70
C LYS A 3 9.14 21.90 84.39
N LYS A 4 10.12 22.79 84.63
CA LYS A 4 11.53 22.54 85.10
C LYS A 4 12.52 21.88 84.10
N GLN A 5 13.66 22.53 83.75
CA GLN A 5 14.91 22.85 84.52
C GLN A 5 15.89 21.64 84.60
N ARG A 6 17.23 21.76 84.47
CA ARG A 6 18.12 22.96 84.47
C ARG A 6 19.57 22.66 83.98
N ARG A 7 20.33 23.74 83.74
CA ARG A 7 21.80 23.95 84.00
C ARG A 7 22.86 23.46 82.99
N ASP A 8 24.03 24.13 82.83
CA ASP A 8 24.49 25.49 83.26
C ASP A 8 25.70 25.97 82.40
N ARG A 9 25.82 27.31 82.17
CA ARG A 9 27.07 28.09 81.86
C ARG A 9 27.86 27.81 80.54
N THR A 10 28.63 28.76 79.95
CA THR A 10 29.07 30.11 80.39
C THR A 10 29.23 31.15 79.24
N LYS A 11 28.94 32.43 79.56
CA LYS A 11 29.46 33.76 79.08
C LYS A 11 30.62 33.80 78.05
N ALA A 12 30.80 34.79 77.14
CA ALA A 12 30.05 36.01 76.67
C ALA A 12 30.82 36.59 75.40
N ASN A 13 30.77 37.83 74.85
CA ASN A 13 30.19 39.15 75.20
C ASN A 13 30.18 40.16 74.00
N VAL A 14 29.29 41.18 74.00
CA VAL A 14 29.40 42.65 73.62
C VAL A 14 30.45 43.13 72.56
N ALA A 15 30.19 44.03 71.57
CA ALA A 15 29.39 45.29 71.53
C ALA A 15 28.82 45.75 70.13
N ALA A 16 28.13 46.90 70.09
CA ALA A 16 27.65 47.73 68.93
C ALA A 16 28.12 49.21 69.12
N PRO A 17 27.55 50.36 68.60
CA PRO A 17 26.38 50.72 67.73
C PRO A 17 26.85 51.52 66.44
N PRO A 18 26.24 52.60 65.81
CA PRO A 18 24.99 53.38 65.95
C PRO A 18 24.18 53.64 64.62
N GLU A 19 23.74 54.87 64.29
CA GLU A 19 22.43 55.17 63.63
C GLU A 19 22.32 56.42 62.69
N THR A 20 21.49 56.32 61.61
CA THR A 20 20.64 57.39 60.94
C THR A 20 21.31 58.63 60.26
N PRO A 21 20.60 59.61 59.61
CA PRO A 21 19.17 59.78 59.19
C PRO A 21 18.94 60.28 57.70
N GLY A 22 17.69 60.57 57.28
CA GLY A 22 17.38 61.75 56.40
C GLY A 22 16.53 61.66 55.10
N THR A 23 15.20 61.89 55.23
CA THR A 23 14.22 62.58 54.32
C THR A 23 14.49 62.95 52.83
N GLY A 24 13.45 62.86 51.98
CA GLY A 24 13.28 63.69 50.76
C GLY A 24 12.10 63.32 49.81
N ASP A 25 11.21 64.27 49.51
CA ASP A 25 10.07 64.11 48.56
C ASP A 25 10.38 64.65 47.15
N GLY A 26 9.77 64.06 46.11
CA GLY A 26 9.85 64.55 44.72
C GLY A 26 8.95 63.80 43.72
N PRO A 27 8.42 64.45 42.65
CA PRO A 27 7.35 63.88 41.82
C PRO A 27 7.85 62.89 40.76
N VAL A 28 7.28 61.67 40.76
CA VAL A 28 7.57 60.64 39.75
C VAL A 28 6.80 60.89 38.45
N ALA A 29 7.50 61.28 37.39
CA ALA A 29 6.93 61.35 36.05
C ALA A 29 6.60 59.95 35.51
N ARG A 30 5.35 59.73 35.05
CA ARG A 30 4.92 58.49 34.39
C ARG A 30 5.65 58.31 33.05
N ARG A 31 6.74 57.54 33.04
CA ARG A 31 7.38 57.04 31.81
C ARG A 31 6.72 55.73 31.38
N PHE A 32 6.39 55.61 30.10
CA PHE A 32 5.57 54.53 29.54
C PHE A 32 6.30 53.17 29.55
N PRO A 33 5.82 52.15 30.29
CA PRO A 33 6.42 50.81 30.26
C PRO A 33 6.11 50.04 28.97
N TRP A 34 5.00 50.38 28.29
CA TRP A 34 4.56 49.66 27.07
C TRP A 34 5.57 49.76 25.93
N LEU A 35 6.32 50.86 25.81
CA LEU A 35 7.35 51.01 24.78
C LEU A 35 8.50 50.02 24.96
N VAL A 36 8.89 49.72 26.20
CA VAL A 36 9.90 48.69 26.49
C VAL A 36 9.34 47.31 26.19
N VAL A 37 8.09 47.02 26.57
CA VAL A 37 7.43 45.74 26.28
C VAL A 37 7.29 45.53 24.77
N VAL A 38 6.88 46.54 24.00
CA VAL A 38 6.78 46.46 22.53
C VAL A 38 8.16 46.27 21.89
N LEU A 39 9.20 46.97 22.34
CA LEU A 39 10.56 46.76 21.82
C LEU A 39 11.11 45.36 22.15
N VAL A 40 10.82 44.82 23.33
CA VAL A 40 11.18 43.44 23.70
C VAL A 40 10.41 42.43 22.85
N LEU A 41 9.09 42.60 22.65
CA LEU A 41 8.28 41.73 21.80
C LEU A 41 8.70 41.80 20.33
N LEU A 42 9.09 42.98 19.83
CA LEU A 42 9.62 43.12 18.48
C LEU A 42 10.98 42.44 18.35
N ALA A 43 11.86 42.57 19.35
CA ALA A 43 13.16 41.91 19.38
C ALA A 43 13.02 40.38 19.46
N THR A 44 12.08 39.84 20.26
CA THR A 44 11.84 38.39 20.30
C THR A 44 11.16 37.88 19.03
N ALA A 45 10.25 38.65 18.41
CA ALA A 45 9.68 38.29 17.11
C ALA A 45 10.73 38.29 15.98
N ILE A 46 11.64 39.27 15.96
CA ILE A 46 12.76 39.33 15.02
C ILE A 46 13.75 38.19 15.27
N ALA A 47 14.11 37.90 16.53
CA ALA A 47 14.97 36.78 16.88
C ALA A 47 14.33 35.42 16.54
N ALA A 48 13.03 35.26 16.78
CA ALA A 48 12.29 34.06 16.39
C ALA A 48 12.19 33.93 14.86
N TRP A 49 12.01 35.02 14.12
CA TRP A 49 12.03 35.01 12.65
C TRP A 49 13.42 34.66 12.10
N PHE A 50 14.51 35.18 12.68
CA PHE A 50 15.86 34.79 12.31
C PHE A 50 16.21 33.35 12.71
N ALA A 51 15.70 32.84 13.84
CA ALA A 51 15.88 31.45 14.24
C ALA A 51 15.08 30.49 13.35
N TRP A 52 13.81 30.79 13.07
CA TRP A 52 12.96 30.04 12.12
C TRP A 52 13.53 30.09 10.70
N ARG A 53 14.05 31.24 10.28
CA ARG A 53 14.74 31.38 9.00
C ARG A 53 16.04 30.59 8.99
N ALA A 54 16.86 30.64 10.04
CA ALA A 54 18.06 29.81 10.13
C ALA A 54 17.69 28.31 10.07
N MET A 55 16.64 27.87 10.77
CA MET A 55 16.14 26.50 10.71
C MET A 55 15.60 26.09 9.33
N ARG A 56 15.02 27.02 8.55
CA ARG A 56 14.64 26.81 7.14
C ARG A 56 15.83 26.81 6.20
N ASP A 57 16.76 27.74 6.37
CA ASP A 57 17.97 27.88 5.58
C ASP A 57 19.01 26.78 5.97
N THR A 58 18.77 26.03 7.06
CA THR A 58 19.39 24.74 7.43
C THR A 58 18.41 23.55 7.38
N ALA A 59 17.31 23.64 6.62
CA ALA A 59 16.80 22.42 6.03
C ALA A 59 17.95 21.81 5.21
N PRO A 60 18.18 20.49 5.24
CA PRO A 60 19.20 19.91 4.39
C PRO A 60 18.81 20.25 2.95
N THR A 61 19.61 21.08 2.28
CA THR A 61 19.61 21.06 0.83
C THR A 61 19.94 19.62 0.47
N THR A 62 18.93 18.92 -0.06
CA THR A 62 19.14 17.72 -0.86
C THR A 62 20.05 18.16 -1.99
N ALA A 63 21.35 18.00 -1.77
CA ALA A 63 22.36 18.29 -2.76
C ALA A 63 21.95 17.45 -3.96
N ALA A 64 21.58 18.11 -5.06
CA ALA A 64 21.09 17.44 -6.24
C ALA A 64 22.11 16.37 -6.58
N VAL A 65 21.73 15.10 -6.41
CA VAL A 65 22.63 13.97 -6.61
C VAL A 65 22.89 13.95 -8.10
N THR A 66 23.98 14.62 -8.50
CA THR A 66 24.50 14.57 -9.86
C THR A 66 24.59 13.08 -10.17
N PRO A 67 23.80 12.56 -11.13
CA PRO A 67 23.75 11.14 -11.37
C PRO A 67 25.18 10.67 -11.65
N PRO A 68 25.63 9.59 -10.99
CA PRO A 68 27.01 9.12 -11.15
C PRO A 68 27.32 8.87 -12.62
N ALA A 69 28.59 9.03 -12.99
CA ALA A 69 29.06 8.79 -14.36
C ALA A 69 28.52 7.45 -14.88
N SER A 70 28.03 7.46 -16.12
CA SER A 70 26.82 6.71 -16.50
C SER A 70 26.83 5.22 -16.17
N VAL A 71 25.87 4.82 -15.34
CA VAL A 71 25.48 3.41 -15.13
C VAL A 71 24.97 2.76 -16.43
N ALA A 72 24.65 3.55 -17.46
CA ALA A 72 24.12 3.10 -18.76
C ALA A 72 24.98 2.08 -19.53
N ASP A 73 26.28 1.98 -19.24
CA ASP A 73 27.19 0.99 -19.85
C ASP A 73 27.39 -0.29 -18.98
N ALA A 74 26.79 -0.33 -17.78
CA ALA A 74 26.80 -1.52 -16.93
C ALA A 74 25.89 -2.61 -17.48
N HIS A 75 26.33 -3.86 -17.36
CA HIS A 75 25.59 -5.06 -17.76
C HIS A 75 25.73 -6.14 -16.69
N TYR A 76 24.80 -7.08 -16.71
CA TYR A 76 24.80 -8.23 -15.80
C TYR A 76 25.90 -9.23 -16.19
N VAL A 77 26.43 -9.96 -15.21
CA VAL A 77 27.54 -10.93 -15.38
C VAL A 77 27.23 -12.32 -14.83
N GLY A 78 26.07 -12.50 -14.18
CA GLY A 78 25.60 -13.76 -13.62
C GLY A 78 26.29 -14.19 -12.32
N ALA A 79 25.57 -14.94 -11.49
CA ALA A 79 26.02 -15.31 -10.15
C ALA A 79 27.37 -16.06 -10.11
N ASP A 80 27.66 -16.89 -11.12
CA ASP A 80 28.91 -17.67 -11.20
C ASP A 80 30.17 -16.77 -11.26
N THR A 81 30.06 -15.55 -11.78
CA THR A 81 31.17 -14.59 -11.85
C THR A 81 31.53 -14.07 -10.45
N CYS A 82 30.57 -13.99 -9.52
CA CYS A 82 30.80 -13.58 -8.13
C CYS A 82 31.58 -14.64 -7.33
N ALA A 83 31.36 -15.93 -7.63
CA ALA A 83 31.85 -17.08 -6.86
C ALA A 83 33.38 -17.11 -6.68
N GLY A 84 34.14 -16.62 -7.66
CA GLY A 84 35.60 -16.60 -7.62
C GLY A 84 36.22 -15.66 -6.57
N CYS A 85 35.47 -14.63 -6.14
CA CYS A 85 35.89 -13.66 -5.13
C CYS A 85 35.06 -13.76 -3.83
N HIS A 86 33.78 -14.14 -3.94
CA HIS A 86 32.78 -14.14 -2.87
C HIS A 86 32.27 -15.56 -2.57
N ALA A 87 33.20 -16.51 -2.43
CA ALA A 87 32.87 -17.90 -2.16
C ALA A 87 32.04 -18.10 -0.87
N PRO A 88 32.32 -17.46 0.29
CA PRO A 88 31.50 -17.61 1.50
C PRO A 88 30.05 -17.15 1.29
N GLU A 89 29.86 -15.99 0.65
CA GLU A 89 28.55 -15.42 0.36
C GLU A 89 27.78 -16.27 -0.68
N THR A 90 28.49 -16.81 -1.67
CA THR A 90 27.94 -17.67 -2.73
C THR A 90 27.47 -19.02 -2.18
N GLU A 91 28.26 -19.67 -1.33
CA GLU A 91 27.84 -20.94 -0.70
C GLU A 91 26.72 -20.73 0.32
N ALA A 92 26.68 -19.59 1.02
CA ALA A 92 25.53 -19.20 1.83
C ALA A 92 24.27 -19.01 0.96
N TRP A 93 24.38 -18.26 -0.14
CA TRP A 93 23.29 -18.01 -1.10
C TRP A 93 22.70 -19.29 -1.69
N LYS A 94 23.52 -20.26 -2.09
CA LYS A 94 23.07 -21.57 -2.61
C LYS A 94 22.19 -22.37 -1.63
N THR A 95 22.25 -22.09 -0.32
CA THR A 95 21.39 -22.72 0.70
C THR A 95 20.07 -21.99 0.97
N SER A 96 19.89 -20.78 0.41
CA SER A 96 18.72 -19.95 0.60
C SER A 96 17.53 -20.38 -0.26
N GLN A 97 16.33 -19.90 0.09
CA GLN A 97 15.19 -19.99 -0.82
C GLN A 97 15.32 -19.02 -2.02
N HIS A 98 16.11 -17.95 -1.93
CA HIS A 98 16.36 -17.01 -3.04
C HIS A 98 17.01 -17.70 -4.25
N ALA A 99 18.07 -18.49 -4.01
CA ALA A 99 18.73 -19.30 -5.06
C ALA A 99 17.83 -20.41 -5.63
N ARG A 100 16.75 -20.77 -4.92
CA ARG A 100 15.80 -21.84 -5.27
C ARG A 100 14.40 -21.32 -5.62
N ALA A 101 14.24 -20.01 -5.74
CA ALA A 101 12.94 -19.36 -5.94
C ALA A 101 12.27 -19.81 -7.26
N MET A 102 13.09 -20.18 -8.24
CA MET A 102 12.70 -20.91 -9.44
C MET A 102 13.90 -21.77 -9.88
N GLN A 103 13.64 -22.97 -10.40
CA GLN A 103 14.65 -23.91 -10.90
C GLN A 103 14.09 -24.66 -12.12
N HIS A 104 14.94 -25.20 -13.01
CA HIS A 104 14.50 -26.15 -14.04
C HIS A 104 13.92 -27.42 -13.39
N ALA A 105 12.92 -28.04 -14.01
CA ALA A 105 12.30 -29.25 -13.49
C ALA A 105 13.13 -30.51 -13.81
N ASP A 106 13.78 -31.06 -12.77
CA ASP A 106 14.58 -32.27 -12.83
C ASP A 106 14.42 -33.11 -11.55
N ALA A 107 15.06 -34.29 -11.50
CA ALA A 107 14.91 -35.25 -10.41
C ALA A 107 15.54 -34.83 -9.06
N GLY A 108 16.23 -33.69 -9.00
CA GLY A 108 16.74 -33.06 -7.78
C GLY A 108 16.01 -31.77 -7.38
N THR A 109 15.17 -31.20 -8.25
CA THR A 109 14.41 -29.96 -7.99
C THR A 109 12.92 -30.21 -7.72
N VAL A 110 12.32 -31.19 -8.39
CA VAL A 110 10.91 -31.58 -8.23
C VAL A 110 10.71 -32.32 -6.91
N LEU A 111 9.86 -31.75 -6.05
CA LEU A 111 9.49 -32.32 -4.74
C LEU A 111 8.17 -33.10 -4.76
N GLY A 112 7.34 -32.88 -5.79
CA GLY A 112 5.99 -33.45 -5.89
C GLY A 112 5.93 -34.91 -6.27
N ASP A 113 4.82 -35.57 -5.92
CA ASP A 113 4.57 -36.94 -6.34
C ASP A 113 4.08 -37.02 -7.79
N PHE A 114 5.01 -37.31 -8.70
CA PHE A 114 4.74 -37.62 -10.11
C PHE A 114 4.80 -39.14 -10.40
N ASN A 115 4.46 -40.01 -9.43
CA ASN A 115 4.43 -41.47 -9.62
C ASN A 115 3.02 -41.96 -10.00
N ASP A 116 2.42 -41.35 -11.04
CA ASP A 116 1.03 -41.54 -11.46
C ASP A 116 -0.01 -41.13 -10.39
N ALA A 117 0.30 -40.09 -9.62
CA ALA A 117 -0.62 -39.51 -8.64
C ALA A 117 -1.80 -38.82 -9.34
N SER A 118 -3.00 -38.93 -8.75
CA SER A 118 -4.21 -38.23 -9.20
C SER A 118 -4.68 -37.20 -8.18
N PHE A 119 -5.21 -36.08 -8.66
CA PHE A 119 -5.80 -35.01 -7.87
C PHE A 119 -7.11 -34.55 -8.52
N GLU A 120 -8.18 -34.43 -7.74
CA GLU A 120 -9.52 -34.06 -8.21
C GLU A 120 -9.92 -32.71 -7.60
N HIS A 121 -10.25 -31.72 -8.43
CA HIS A 121 -10.78 -30.42 -7.98
C HIS A 121 -11.93 -29.97 -8.85
N ASN A 122 -13.08 -29.65 -8.25
CA ASN A 122 -14.29 -29.14 -8.91
C ASN A 122 -14.74 -29.86 -10.21
N GLY A 123 -14.42 -31.16 -10.34
CA GLY A 123 -14.77 -32.00 -11.49
C GLY A 123 -13.66 -32.20 -12.52
N VAL A 124 -12.51 -31.55 -12.34
CA VAL A 124 -11.29 -31.75 -13.15
C VAL A 124 -10.41 -32.81 -12.48
N SER A 125 -10.15 -33.88 -13.23
CA SER A 125 -9.26 -34.98 -12.85
C SER A 125 -7.85 -34.73 -13.39
N SER A 126 -6.94 -34.29 -12.52
CA SER A 126 -5.52 -34.09 -12.84
C SER A 126 -4.68 -35.34 -12.55
N ARG A 127 -3.68 -35.62 -13.37
CA ARG A 127 -2.70 -36.71 -13.16
C ARG A 127 -1.27 -36.20 -13.29
N PHE A 128 -0.44 -36.46 -12.29
CA PHE A 128 0.98 -36.09 -12.25
C PHE A 128 1.86 -37.34 -12.48
N PHE A 129 2.66 -37.33 -13.54
CA PHE A 129 3.38 -38.51 -14.03
C PHE A 129 4.71 -38.16 -14.72
N ARG A 130 5.48 -39.18 -15.14
CA ARG A 130 6.78 -39.00 -15.79
C ARG A 130 6.85 -39.65 -17.16
N LYS A 131 7.59 -39.02 -18.09
CA LYS A 131 7.93 -39.58 -19.41
C LYS A 131 9.45 -39.69 -19.51
N GLY A 132 9.99 -40.81 -19.01
CA GLY A 132 11.44 -40.97 -18.84
C GLY A 132 11.95 -40.06 -17.72
N GLU A 133 12.86 -39.14 -18.05
CA GLU A 133 13.40 -38.17 -17.08
C GLU A 133 12.43 -37.00 -16.84
N GLU A 134 11.59 -36.67 -17.82
CA GLU A 134 10.68 -35.52 -17.84
C GLU A 134 9.47 -35.67 -16.88
N PHE A 135 8.95 -34.54 -16.43
CA PHE A 135 7.78 -34.42 -15.56
C PHE A 135 6.59 -33.84 -16.34
N TRP A 136 5.42 -34.44 -16.16
CA TRP A 136 4.23 -34.17 -16.96
C TRP A 136 2.97 -34.14 -16.09
N VAL A 137 2.01 -33.32 -16.49
CA VAL A 137 0.65 -33.31 -15.93
C VAL A 137 -0.37 -33.53 -17.05
N THR A 138 -1.38 -34.35 -16.82
CA THR A 138 -2.63 -34.32 -17.59
C THR A 138 -3.62 -33.45 -16.81
N THR A 139 -4.08 -32.33 -17.39
CA THR A 139 -5.10 -31.43 -16.80
C THR A 139 -5.87 -30.72 -17.92
N ASP A 140 -6.93 -29.99 -17.60
CA ASP A 140 -7.71 -29.19 -18.56
C ASP A 140 -6.91 -28.04 -19.20
N GLY A 141 -6.97 -27.93 -20.52
CA GLY A 141 -6.30 -26.90 -21.30
C GLY A 141 -7.14 -25.64 -21.54
N PRO A 142 -6.69 -24.73 -22.44
CA PRO A 142 -7.40 -23.49 -22.78
C PRO A 142 -8.77 -23.67 -23.46
N ASP A 143 -9.18 -24.91 -23.71
CA ASP A 143 -10.48 -25.31 -24.28
C ASP A 143 -11.31 -26.19 -23.31
N GLY A 144 -10.88 -26.30 -22.06
CA GLY A 144 -11.53 -27.14 -21.03
C GLY A 144 -11.36 -28.65 -21.24
N THR A 145 -10.55 -29.10 -22.21
CA THR A 145 -10.30 -30.53 -22.45
C THR A 145 -9.01 -31.00 -21.77
N LEU A 146 -9.02 -32.24 -21.23
CA LEU A 146 -7.85 -32.83 -20.60
C LEU A 146 -6.73 -33.08 -21.63
N GLN A 147 -5.57 -32.46 -21.43
CA GLN A 147 -4.40 -32.51 -22.30
C GLN A 147 -3.12 -32.76 -21.48
N ASP A 148 -2.10 -33.32 -22.14
CA ASP A 148 -0.79 -33.59 -21.56
C ASP A 148 0.14 -32.38 -21.69
N PHE A 149 0.60 -31.83 -20.57
CA PHE A 149 1.53 -30.70 -20.51
C PHE A 149 2.86 -31.09 -19.83
N GLN A 150 3.97 -30.63 -20.40
CA GLN A 150 5.30 -30.81 -19.82
C GLN A 150 5.57 -29.71 -18.79
N VAL A 151 6.02 -30.13 -17.60
CA VAL A 151 6.52 -29.22 -16.57
C VAL A 151 7.95 -28.82 -16.94
N ALA A 152 8.18 -27.53 -17.16
CA ALA A 152 9.49 -26.99 -17.53
C ALA A 152 10.30 -26.50 -16.32
N TYR A 153 9.61 -25.99 -15.30
CA TYR A 153 10.24 -25.39 -14.12
C TYR A 153 9.48 -25.71 -12.82
N THR A 154 10.23 -25.78 -11.73
CA THR A 154 9.71 -25.72 -10.35
C THR A 154 9.76 -24.28 -9.85
N PHE A 155 8.72 -23.85 -9.14
CA PHE A 155 8.56 -22.50 -8.64
C PHE A 155 8.27 -22.54 -7.12
N GLY A 156 9.12 -21.92 -6.31
CA GLY A 156 9.11 -22.11 -4.86
C GLY A 156 9.71 -23.46 -4.39
N VAL A 157 9.78 -23.64 -3.06
CA VAL A 157 10.42 -24.80 -2.44
C VAL A 157 9.76 -25.22 -1.11
N GLU A 158 9.54 -24.29 -0.18
CA GLU A 158 8.89 -24.53 1.13
C GLU A 158 8.21 -23.22 1.57
N PRO A 159 6.95 -23.22 2.05
CA PRO A 159 6.12 -24.40 2.39
C PRO A 159 5.39 -25.06 1.21
N LEU A 160 5.48 -24.50 0.01
CA LEU A 160 4.87 -25.07 -1.20
C LEU A 160 5.79 -24.97 -2.42
N GLN A 161 5.56 -25.84 -3.40
CA GLN A 161 6.17 -25.79 -4.72
C GLN A 161 5.08 -25.86 -5.80
N GLN A 162 5.03 -24.83 -6.65
CA GLN A 162 4.27 -24.80 -7.90
C GLN A 162 5.14 -25.27 -9.08
N TYR A 163 4.49 -25.45 -10.22
CA TYR A 163 5.12 -25.94 -11.45
C TYR A 163 4.69 -25.05 -12.63
N LEU A 164 5.65 -24.72 -13.51
CA LEU A 164 5.40 -23.90 -14.69
C LEU A 164 5.44 -24.73 -15.96
N ILE A 165 4.48 -24.48 -16.85
CA ILE A 165 4.34 -25.09 -18.17
C ILE A 165 4.72 -24.06 -19.24
N ALA A 166 5.50 -24.47 -20.23
CA ALA A 166 5.94 -23.60 -21.33
C ALA A 166 5.06 -23.77 -22.58
N PHE A 167 4.57 -22.65 -23.12
CA PHE A 167 3.74 -22.61 -24.32
C PHE A 167 4.54 -22.17 -25.57
N PRO A 168 4.12 -22.55 -26.79
CA PRO A 168 4.84 -22.21 -28.03
C PRO A 168 4.91 -20.71 -28.37
N ASP A 169 4.11 -19.88 -27.69
CA ASP A 169 4.09 -18.41 -27.79
C ASP A 169 5.02 -17.72 -26.77
N GLY A 170 5.82 -18.49 -26.02
CA GLY A 170 6.75 -18.00 -25.01
C GLY A 170 6.10 -17.71 -23.64
N ARG A 171 4.81 -17.95 -23.45
CA ARG A 171 4.18 -17.90 -22.12
C ARG A 171 4.72 -19.04 -21.25
N LEU A 172 5.13 -18.70 -20.03
CA LEU A 172 5.26 -19.64 -18.91
C LEU A 172 4.04 -19.47 -18.02
N GLN A 173 3.25 -20.53 -17.86
CA GLN A 173 2.00 -20.54 -17.11
C GLN A 173 2.16 -21.32 -15.80
N ALA A 174 1.74 -20.75 -14.68
CA ALA A 174 1.79 -21.38 -13.36
C ALA A 174 0.55 -22.26 -13.11
N LEU A 175 0.74 -23.50 -12.66
CA LEU A 175 -0.37 -24.33 -12.22
C LEU A 175 -1.01 -23.77 -10.94
N GLY A 176 -2.35 -23.74 -10.92
CA GLY A 176 -3.15 -23.51 -9.72
C GLY A 176 -3.11 -24.68 -8.73
N ILE A 177 -2.61 -25.84 -9.17
CA ILE A 177 -2.32 -27.00 -8.33
C ILE A 177 -0.85 -26.94 -7.87
N ALA A 178 -0.64 -26.99 -6.56
CA ALA A 178 0.67 -26.94 -5.91
C ALA A 178 0.94 -28.19 -5.06
N TRP A 179 2.22 -28.44 -4.79
CA TRP A 179 2.67 -29.45 -3.83
C TRP A 179 2.94 -28.81 -2.48
N ASP A 180 2.29 -29.31 -1.42
CA ASP A 180 2.56 -28.96 -0.04
C ASP A 180 3.84 -29.67 0.40
N SER A 181 4.97 -28.96 0.39
CA SER A 181 6.30 -29.57 0.59
C SER A 181 6.70 -29.70 2.06
N ARG A 182 5.84 -29.24 2.99
CA ARG A 182 6.04 -29.39 4.43
C ARG A 182 6.08 -30.87 4.85
N PRO A 183 6.67 -31.21 6.02
CA PRO A 183 6.66 -32.57 6.55
C PRO A 183 5.25 -33.16 6.66
N ALA A 184 5.13 -34.48 6.48
CA ALA A 184 3.84 -35.18 6.49
C ALA A 184 3.14 -35.17 7.86
N ASP A 185 3.91 -35.10 8.95
CA ASP A 185 3.40 -34.90 10.32
C ASP A 185 2.94 -33.46 10.61
N ALA A 186 3.32 -32.50 9.76
CA ALA A 186 2.74 -31.16 9.69
C ALA A 186 1.57 -31.05 8.68
N GLY A 187 1.10 -32.17 8.12
CA GLY A 187 0.01 -32.23 7.15
C GLY A 187 0.40 -31.89 5.70
N GLY A 188 1.70 -31.88 5.38
CA GLY A 188 2.20 -31.74 4.01
C GLY A 188 2.40 -33.07 3.28
N GLN A 189 3.27 -33.06 2.28
CA GLN A 189 3.50 -34.14 1.30
C GLN A 189 2.22 -34.53 0.53
N ARG A 190 1.54 -33.53 -0.05
CA ARG A 190 0.28 -33.71 -0.78
C ARG A 190 0.07 -32.66 -1.88
N TRP A 191 -0.70 -33.03 -2.90
CA TRP A 191 -1.25 -32.10 -3.88
C TRP A 191 -2.43 -31.30 -3.29
N PHE A 192 -2.53 -30.02 -3.65
CA PHE A 192 -3.65 -29.15 -3.29
C PHE A 192 -3.88 -28.05 -4.33
N HIS A 193 -5.10 -27.49 -4.38
CA HIS A 193 -5.40 -26.32 -5.21
C HIS A 193 -5.23 -25.03 -4.41
N LEU A 194 -4.64 -23.99 -5.01
CA LEU A 194 -4.43 -22.68 -4.38
C LEU A 194 -5.74 -21.94 -4.10
N TYR A 195 -6.80 -22.25 -4.86
CA TYR A 195 -8.15 -21.74 -4.69
C TYR A 195 -9.08 -22.91 -4.31
N PRO A 196 -9.06 -23.39 -3.05
CA PRO A 196 -9.70 -24.64 -2.65
C PRO A 196 -11.24 -24.58 -2.64
N ASP A 197 -11.80 -23.39 -2.47
CA ASP A 197 -13.25 -23.16 -2.38
C ASP A 197 -13.86 -22.63 -3.70
N GLU A 198 -13.05 -22.47 -4.76
CA GLU A 198 -13.44 -21.78 -6.00
C GLU A 198 -13.40 -22.69 -7.23
N ALA A 199 -14.44 -22.60 -8.06
CA ALA A 199 -14.59 -23.31 -9.32
C ALA A 199 -14.18 -22.40 -10.50
N ILE A 200 -12.87 -22.30 -10.71
CA ILE A 200 -12.26 -21.51 -11.79
C ILE A 200 -12.38 -22.31 -13.10
N ALA A 201 -13.07 -21.75 -14.10
CA ALA A 201 -13.29 -22.38 -15.40
C ALA A 201 -12.19 -22.00 -16.41
N HIS A 202 -12.03 -22.79 -17.48
CA HIS A 202 -11.02 -22.59 -18.52
C HIS A 202 -11.02 -21.22 -19.21
N ASP A 203 -12.16 -20.51 -19.18
CA ASP A 203 -12.40 -19.18 -19.74
C ASP A 203 -12.24 -18.03 -18.72
N ASP A 204 -11.92 -18.34 -17.46
CA ASP A 204 -11.66 -17.37 -16.40
C ASP A 204 -10.21 -16.81 -16.45
N PRO A 205 -9.98 -15.49 -16.24
CA PRO A 205 -8.63 -14.91 -16.17
C PRO A 205 -7.67 -15.54 -15.14
N LEU A 206 -8.21 -16.10 -14.05
CA LEU A 206 -7.48 -16.79 -12.98
C LEU A 206 -7.19 -18.26 -13.29
N HIS A 207 -7.72 -18.82 -14.39
CA HIS A 207 -7.38 -20.18 -14.82
C HIS A 207 -5.87 -20.32 -15.02
N TRP A 208 -5.31 -21.53 -14.86
CA TRP A 208 -3.86 -21.73 -15.01
C TRP A 208 -3.36 -21.41 -16.42
N THR A 209 -4.22 -21.49 -17.45
CA THR A 209 -3.92 -21.01 -18.82
C THR A 209 -4.28 -19.53 -19.06
N GLY A 210 -4.86 -18.84 -18.08
CA GLY A 210 -5.31 -17.45 -18.13
C GLY A 210 -4.16 -16.43 -18.04
N ARG A 211 -4.51 -15.15 -17.84
CA ARG A 211 -3.50 -14.07 -17.84
C ARG A 211 -2.85 -13.85 -16.47
N ASP A 212 -3.59 -14.11 -15.39
CA ASP A 212 -3.16 -13.78 -14.04
C ASP A 212 -2.33 -14.89 -13.39
N GLN A 213 -2.19 -16.03 -14.09
CA GLN A 213 -1.23 -17.09 -13.78
C GLN A 213 0.02 -17.05 -14.68
N ASN A 214 0.20 -15.98 -15.47
CA ASN A 214 1.32 -15.86 -16.39
C ASN A 214 2.60 -15.35 -15.70
N TRP A 215 3.58 -16.24 -15.58
CA TRP A 215 4.86 -15.95 -14.93
C TRP A 215 5.63 -14.80 -15.59
N ASN A 216 5.59 -14.67 -16.93
CA ASN A 216 6.38 -13.67 -17.67
C ASN A 216 6.10 -12.24 -17.18
N PHE A 217 4.86 -11.94 -16.78
CA PHE A 217 4.45 -10.65 -16.21
C PHE A 217 4.30 -10.70 -14.69
N MET A 218 3.63 -11.72 -14.14
CA MET A 218 3.22 -11.74 -12.73
C MET A 218 4.38 -12.06 -11.76
N CYS A 219 5.43 -12.72 -12.23
CA CYS A 219 6.46 -13.32 -11.38
C CYS A 219 7.89 -12.99 -11.80
N ALA A 220 8.18 -12.89 -13.10
CA ALA A 220 9.53 -12.81 -13.62
C ALA A 220 10.36 -11.64 -13.02
N ASP A 221 9.73 -10.48 -12.80
CA ASP A 221 10.35 -9.28 -12.21
C ASP A 221 10.92 -9.54 -10.78
N CYS A 222 10.42 -10.55 -10.05
CA CYS A 222 11.03 -11.05 -8.80
C CYS A 222 12.02 -12.20 -9.05
N HIS A 223 11.70 -13.12 -9.96
CA HIS A 223 12.32 -14.45 -10.05
C HIS A 223 13.43 -14.56 -11.10
N SER A 224 14.07 -13.44 -11.49
CA SER A 224 15.18 -13.45 -12.45
C SER A 224 16.09 -12.20 -12.35
N THR A 225 17.25 -12.23 -13.02
CA THR A 225 18.12 -11.07 -13.29
C THR A 225 18.12 -10.69 -14.77
N ASP A 226 18.48 -9.44 -15.08
CA ASP A 226 18.51 -8.87 -16.45
C ASP A 226 17.24 -9.11 -17.31
N LEU A 227 16.08 -9.19 -16.65
CA LEU A 227 14.82 -9.54 -17.29
C LEU A 227 14.47 -8.57 -18.43
N ARG A 228 14.15 -9.15 -19.58
CA ARG A 228 13.45 -8.47 -20.68
C ARG A 228 12.30 -9.35 -21.12
N ARG A 229 11.06 -8.92 -20.84
CA ARG A 229 9.84 -9.65 -21.23
C ARG A 229 9.74 -9.85 -22.75
N ASN A 230 10.26 -8.90 -23.54
CA ASN A 230 10.27 -8.89 -25.01
C ASN A 230 8.90 -9.24 -25.59
N TYR A 231 7.86 -8.61 -25.04
CA TYR A 231 6.48 -8.86 -25.40
C TYR A 231 6.13 -8.21 -26.75
N ASP A 232 5.51 -8.97 -27.64
CA ASP A 232 5.01 -8.49 -28.93
C ASP A 232 3.49 -8.29 -28.86
N ALA A 233 3.07 -7.03 -28.74
CA ALA A 233 1.66 -6.67 -28.69
C ALA A 233 0.87 -7.07 -29.96
N THR A 234 1.54 -7.18 -31.12
CA THR A 234 0.88 -7.51 -32.40
C THR A 234 0.49 -8.98 -32.43
N ASP A 235 1.47 -9.85 -32.19
CA ASP A 235 1.32 -11.31 -32.27
C ASP A 235 0.90 -11.95 -30.93
N ASP A 236 0.76 -11.15 -29.86
CA ASP A 236 0.37 -11.56 -28.50
C ASP A 236 1.25 -12.66 -27.89
N ARG A 237 2.57 -12.53 -28.09
CA ARG A 237 3.60 -13.51 -27.68
C ARG A 237 4.67 -12.87 -26.80
N TYR A 238 5.43 -13.71 -26.10
CA TYR A 238 6.63 -13.33 -25.38
C TYR A 238 7.89 -13.90 -26.05
N ALA A 239 9.00 -13.18 -25.94
CA ALA A 239 10.34 -13.68 -26.27
C ALA A 239 11.27 -13.49 -25.05
N THR A 240 10.78 -13.82 -23.86
CA THR A 240 11.37 -13.42 -22.57
C THR A 240 12.78 -13.97 -22.37
N THR A 241 13.69 -13.12 -21.90
CA THR A 241 15.10 -13.44 -21.63
C THR A 241 15.53 -12.90 -20.27
N TRP A 242 16.47 -13.57 -19.62
CA TRP A 242 17.08 -13.24 -18.32
C TRP A 242 18.55 -13.67 -18.32
N GLN A 243 19.32 -13.24 -17.31
CA GLN A 243 20.69 -13.70 -17.06
C GLN A 243 20.70 -14.91 -16.12
N ASP A 244 20.16 -14.78 -14.91
CA ASP A 244 19.91 -15.85 -13.94
C ASP A 244 18.39 -16.03 -13.76
N ILE A 245 17.94 -17.27 -13.48
CA ILE A 245 16.52 -17.64 -13.40
C ILE A 245 16.01 -17.80 -11.95
N ASN A 246 16.57 -17.00 -11.04
CA ASN A 246 16.23 -16.96 -9.62
C ASN A 246 16.57 -15.58 -9.02
N VAL A 247 16.43 -15.43 -7.69
CA VAL A 247 16.91 -14.24 -6.98
C VAL A 247 18.41 -14.39 -6.74
N ALA A 248 19.21 -13.76 -7.60
CA ALA A 248 20.67 -13.88 -7.65
C ALA A 248 21.39 -12.65 -7.07
N CYS A 249 22.72 -12.65 -7.07
CA CYS A 249 23.55 -11.56 -6.52
C CYS A 249 23.19 -10.19 -7.11
N GLU A 250 22.96 -10.13 -8.42
CA GLU A 250 22.65 -8.90 -9.14
C GLU A 250 21.16 -8.48 -8.97
N SER A 251 20.29 -9.34 -8.43
CA SER A 251 18.93 -8.94 -8.00
C SER A 251 18.96 -7.97 -6.81
N CYS A 252 20.06 -7.93 -6.04
CA CYS A 252 20.24 -7.02 -4.89
C CYS A 252 21.32 -5.95 -5.13
N HIS A 253 22.33 -6.23 -5.95
CA HIS A 253 23.44 -5.31 -6.22
C HIS A 253 23.35 -4.58 -7.58
N GLY A 254 22.41 -4.99 -8.45
CA GLY A 254 22.32 -4.54 -9.83
C GLY A 254 23.49 -5.05 -10.70
N PRO A 255 23.58 -4.58 -11.96
CA PRO A 255 24.60 -5.05 -12.92
C PRO A 255 26.03 -4.76 -12.45
N ALA A 256 26.82 -5.82 -12.29
CA ALA A 256 28.12 -5.81 -11.63
C ALA A 256 29.32 -5.76 -12.59
N SER A 257 29.14 -5.62 -13.92
CA SER A 257 30.28 -5.62 -14.85
C SER A 257 31.31 -4.51 -14.59
N GLN A 258 30.88 -3.33 -14.15
CA GLN A 258 31.78 -2.25 -13.72
C GLN A 258 32.52 -2.59 -12.40
N HIS A 259 31.89 -3.34 -11.49
CA HIS A 259 32.53 -3.83 -10.26
C HIS A 259 33.58 -4.91 -10.54
N VAL A 260 33.29 -5.83 -11.46
CA VAL A 260 34.24 -6.84 -11.94
C VAL A 260 35.45 -6.16 -12.59
N ALA A 261 35.22 -5.17 -13.46
CA ALA A 261 36.28 -4.37 -14.08
C ALA A 261 37.10 -3.58 -13.04
N TRP A 262 36.47 -3.00 -12.02
CA TRP A 262 37.13 -2.34 -10.90
C TRP A 262 38.03 -3.30 -10.11
N ALA A 263 37.53 -4.47 -9.73
CA ALA A 263 38.25 -5.46 -8.95
C ALA A 263 39.47 -6.01 -9.72
N GLN A 264 39.29 -6.32 -11.00
CA GLN A 264 40.38 -6.79 -11.88
C GLN A 264 41.37 -5.68 -12.24
N GLY A 265 40.91 -4.42 -12.32
CA GLY A 265 41.70 -3.23 -12.63
C GLY A 265 42.60 -2.72 -11.49
N GLY A 266 42.71 -3.44 -10.37
CA GLY A 266 43.53 -3.07 -9.22
C GLY A 266 42.78 -2.37 -8.09
N ALA A 267 41.44 -2.37 -8.12
CA ALA A 267 40.56 -1.93 -7.03
C ALA A 267 40.78 -0.48 -6.55
N ASP A 268 40.92 0.47 -7.50
CA ASP A 268 41.11 1.90 -7.20
C ASP A 268 40.02 2.46 -6.28
N ALA A 269 40.41 3.00 -5.13
CA ALA A 269 39.52 3.58 -4.14
C ALA A 269 38.83 4.89 -4.60
N ALA A 270 39.27 5.49 -5.71
CA ALA A 270 38.61 6.65 -6.32
C ALA A 270 37.30 6.28 -7.06
N VAL A 271 37.06 5.01 -7.37
CA VAL A 271 35.84 4.57 -8.08
C VAL A 271 34.65 4.52 -7.11
N ALA A 272 33.66 5.38 -7.36
CA ALA A 272 32.45 5.47 -6.57
C ALA A 272 31.73 4.11 -6.46
N HIS A 273 31.23 3.79 -5.26
CA HIS A 273 30.54 2.53 -4.92
C HIS A 273 31.31 1.24 -5.31
N LYS A 274 32.62 1.32 -5.55
CA LYS A 274 33.46 0.21 -6.09
C LYS A 274 32.98 -0.32 -7.45
N GLY A 275 32.27 0.50 -8.24
CA GLY A 275 31.70 0.10 -9.53
C GLY A 275 30.41 -0.73 -9.45
N LEU A 276 29.80 -0.89 -8.26
CA LEU A 276 28.43 -1.42 -8.14
C LEU A 276 27.42 -0.31 -8.41
N SER A 277 26.33 -0.62 -9.10
CA SER A 277 25.17 0.27 -9.23
C SER A 277 24.44 0.44 -7.90
N ILE A 278 24.22 -0.65 -7.14
CA ILE A 278 23.54 -0.63 -5.85
C ILE A 278 24.48 -1.11 -4.74
N ARG A 279 24.63 -0.27 -3.72
CA ARG A 279 25.41 -0.59 -2.51
C ARG A 279 24.53 -0.50 -1.27
N LEU A 280 24.56 -1.57 -0.48
CA LEU A 280 23.70 -1.78 0.68
C LEU A 280 24.46 -1.52 1.99
N ASP A 281 25.16 -0.38 2.06
CA ASP A 281 26.04 0.00 3.18
C ASP A 281 25.44 1.01 4.18
N ALA A 282 24.18 1.41 4.00
CA ALA A 282 23.50 2.38 4.88
C ALA A 282 23.52 1.97 6.37
N ARG A 283 23.42 0.67 6.66
CA ARG A 283 23.48 0.11 8.01
C ARG A 283 24.85 0.20 8.69
N ASP A 284 25.93 0.32 7.91
CA ASP A 284 27.31 0.42 8.41
C ASP A 284 27.62 1.84 8.95
N ILE A 285 26.71 2.80 8.74
CA ILE A 285 26.82 4.19 9.21
C ILE A 285 26.14 4.34 10.58
N GLY A 286 26.91 4.78 11.57
CA GLY A 286 26.49 4.88 12.95
C GLY A 286 26.36 3.55 13.69
N THR A 287 25.90 3.59 14.94
CA THR A 287 25.80 2.43 15.84
C THR A 287 24.53 2.47 16.70
N TRP A 288 24.10 1.31 17.21
CA TRP A 288 23.00 1.22 18.17
C TRP A 288 23.46 1.61 19.57
N VAL A 289 22.83 2.65 20.16
CA VAL A 289 23.17 3.25 21.46
C VAL A 289 21.98 3.14 22.41
N ALA A 290 22.22 2.63 23.63
CA ALA A 290 21.18 2.43 24.65
C ALA A 290 20.52 3.74 25.10
N VAL A 291 19.19 3.73 25.19
CA VAL A 291 18.36 4.84 25.70
C VAL A 291 18.07 4.59 27.17
N ALA A 292 18.79 5.31 28.03
CA ALA A 292 18.82 5.12 29.48
C ALA A 292 17.41 5.02 30.11
N GLY A 293 17.20 3.99 30.94
CA GLY A 293 15.94 3.75 31.65
C GLY A 293 14.79 3.17 30.82
N THR A 294 14.95 2.96 29.50
CA THR A 294 13.87 2.43 28.65
C THR A 294 14.02 0.95 28.27
N GLY A 295 15.22 0.39 28.39
CA GLY A 295 15.56 -0.94 27.88
C GLY A 295 15.74 -1.02 26.36
N ASN A 296 15.57 0.08 25.61
CA ASN A 296 15.68 0.12 24.15
C ASN A 296 16.97 0.81 23.69
N VAL A 297 17.29 0.68 22.40
CA VAL A 297 18.34 1.45 21.70
C VAL A 297 17.76 2.51 20.75
N ARG A 298 18.64 3.37 20.24
CA ARG A 298 18.46 4.25 19.07
C ARG A 298 19.74 4.25 18.23
N ARG A 299 19.73 4.63 16.95
CA ARG A 299 21.00 4.87 16.23
C ARG A 299 21.73 6.11 16.78
N SER A 300 23.05 6.13 16.67
CA SER A 300 23.90 7.32 16.93
C SER A 300 23.62 8.43 15.92
N GLU A 301 23.46 8.04 14.65
CA GLU A 301 23.20 8.87 13.47
C GLU A 301 21.97 8.34 12.71
N PRO A 302 21.22 9.19 11.98
CA PRO A 302 20.16 8.74 11.09
C PRO A 302 20.66 7.76 10.02
N LEU A 303 19.77 6.90 9.50
CA LEU A 303 20.07 6.07 8.33
C LEU A 303 20.31 6.99 7.12
N ALA A 304 21.39 6.76 6.36
CA ALA A 304 21.82 7.68 5.30
C ALA A 304 20.94 7.62 4.03
N HIS A 305 20.38 6.44 3.72
CA HIS A 305 19.47 6.19 2.60
C HIS A 305 18.72 4.87 2.82
N HIS A 306 17.55 4.71 2.18
CA HIS A 306 16.68 3.53 2.35
C HIS A 306 16.90 2.44 1.29
N ALA A 307 17.98 2.53 0.49
CA ALA A 307 18.19 1.69 -0.69
C ALA A 307 18.12 0.17 -0.46
N GLU A 308 18.41 -0.33 0.75
CA GLU A 308 18.18 -1.74 1.10
C GLU A 308 16.68 -2.08 1.17
N THR A 309 15.90 -1.30 1.93
CA THR A 309 14.44 -1.46 2.05
C THR A 309 13.77 -1.38 0.69
N GLU A 310 14.13 -0.38 -0.11
CA GLU A 310 13.61 -0.17 -1.46
C GLU A 310 13.96 -1.31 -2.42
N THR A 311 15.20 -1.83 -2.35
CA THR A 311 15.65 -3.00 -3.14
C THR A 311 14.90 -4.27 -2.73
N CYS A 312 14.74 -4.54 -1.44
CA CYS A 312 13.93 -5.66 -0.95
C CYS A 312 12.46 -5.53 -1.37
N ALA A 313 11.92 -4.30 -1.42
CA ALA A 313 10.54 -4.04 -1.80
C ALA A 313 10.24 -4.29 -3.29
N VAL A 314 11.25 -4.37 -4.17
CA VAL A 314 11.12 -4.84 -5.56
C VAL A 314 10.56 -6.26 -5.64
N CYS A 315 10.71 -7.07 -4.58
CA CYS A 315 10.05 -8.37 -4.44
C CYS A 315 9.00 -8.37 -3.32
N HIS A 316 9.36 -7.89 -2.13
CA HIS A 316 8.58 -8.04 -0.89
C HIS A 316 7.51 -6.96 -0.66
N SER A 317 6.88 -6.47 -1.74
CA SER A 317 5.72 -5.58 -1.69
C SER A 317 4.67 -5.94 -2.75
N ARG A 318 3.38 -5.74 -2.42
CA ARG A 318 2.32 -5.71 -3.44
C ARG A 318 2.39 -4.38 -4.17
N ARG A 319 2.43 -4.46 -5.50
CA ARG A 319 2.87 -3.37 -6.39
C ARG A 319 2.48 -3.68 -7.84
N ALA A 320 2.58 -2.67 -8.70
CA ALA A 320 2.61 -2.84 -10.16
C ALA A 320 3.98 -2.44 -10.73
N SER A 321 4.46 -3.14 -11.76
CA SER A 321 5.67 -2.78 -12.51
C SER A 321 5.35 -1.65 -13.50
N ILE A 322 6.19 -0.60 -13.55
CA ILE A 322 6.00 0.58 -14.42
C ILE A 322 7.20 0.89 -15.32
N SER A 323 8.17 -0.01 -15.41
CA SER A 323 9.40 0.20 -16.17
C SER A 323 9.86 -1.07 -16.88
N THR A 324 10.72 -0.90 -17.89
CA THR A 324 11.50 -1.99 -18.52
C THR A 324 12.97 -1.98 -18.10
N THR A 325 13.38 -1.10 -17.18
CA THR A 325 14.71 -1.11 -16.56
C THR A 325 14.91 -2.41 -15.76
N PRO A 326 15.89 -3.27 -16.09
CA PRO A 326 16.07 -4.52 -15.37
C PRO A 326 16.68 -4.31 -13.97
N GLY A 327 16.04 -4.87 -12.94
CA GLY A 327 16.55 -4.94 -11.57
C GLY A 327 16.43 -3.64 -10.75
N PRO A 328 17.06 -3.60 -9.56
CA PRO A 328 16.86 -2.52 -8.60
C PRO A 328 17.61 -1.23 -8.99
N THR A 329 16.89 -0.11 -8.87
CA THR A 329 17.44 1.27 -8.89
C THR A 329 17.85 1.77 -7.51
N GLY A 330 17.54 1.03 -6.44
CA GLY A 330 17.66 1.46 -5.04
C GLY A 330 16.54 2.38 -4.56
N GLU A 331 15.53 2.65 -5.41
CA GLU A 331 14.41 3.57 -5.17
C GLU A 331 13.17 2.99 -5.86
N LEU A 332 12.21 2.44 -5.10
CA LEU A 332 11.14 1.60 -5.66
C LEU A 332 10.28 2.34 -6.68
N LEU A 333 10.02 3.63 -6.44
CA LEU A 333 9.22 4.51 -7.29
C LEU A 333 9.85 4.88 -8.65
N ASP A 334 11.07 4.41 -8.92
CA ASP A 334 11.69 4.49 -10.25
C ASP A 334 11.43 3.25 -11.13
N THR A 335 10.81 2.21 -10.58
CA THR A 335 10.48 0.96 -11.30
C THR A 335 9.07 0.42 -11.03
N HIS A 336 8.47 0.74 -9.88
CA HIS A 336 7.21 0.16 -9.40
C HIS A 336 6.28 1.17 -8.72
N LEU A 337 4.98 0.89 -8.73
CA LEU A 337 3.95 1.54 -7.91
C LEU A 337 3.54 0.60 -6.75
N PRO A 338 3.99 0.81 -5.50
CA PRO A 338 3.57 0.00 -4.36
C PRO A 338 2.13 0.35 -3.91
N SER A 339 1.40 -0.63 -3.39
CA SER A 339 0.11 -0.39 -2.74
C SER A 339 0.27 0.41 -1.43
N LEU A 340 -0.63 1.36 -1.20
CA LEU A 340 -0.80 2.04 0.08
C LEU A 340 -1.55 1.14 1.09
N LEU A 341 -1.97 1.67 2.25
CA LEU A 341 -2.71 0.90 3.26
C LEU A 341 -4.20 0.74 2.89
N THR A 342 -4.47 0.46 1.61
CA THR A 342 -5.77 0.44 0.94
C THR A 342 -6.74 -0.55 1.59
N ALA A 343 -8.03 -0.18 1.63
CA ALA A 343 -9.09 -1.02 2.18
C ALA A 343 -9.16 -2.38 1.47
N GLY A 344 -9.48 -3.45 2.21
CA GLY A 344 -9.49 -4.83 1.71
C GLY A 344 -8.11 -5.49 1.78
N LEU A 345 -7.06 -4.82 1.30
CA LEU A 345 -5.66 -5.27 1.45
C LEU A 345 -5.17 -5.20 2.90
N TYR A 346 -5.59 -4.14 3.62
CA TYR A 346 -5.28 -3.91 5.03
C TYR A 346 -6.55 -3.75 5.88
N PHE A 347 -6.42 -4.04 7.17
CA PHE A 347 -7.37 -3.63 8.21
C PHE A 347 -7.23 -2.13 8.51
N ASP A 348 -8.20 -1.54 9.21
CA ASP A 348 -8.26 -0.09 9.45
C ASP A 348 -7.13 0.42 10.36
N ASP A 349 -6.54 -0.44 11.20
CA ASP A 349 -5.31 -0.08 11.94
C ASP A 349 -4.02 -0.25 11.10
N GLY A 350 -4.11 -0.81 9.89
CA GLY A 350 -2.99 -1.10 9.01
C GLY A 350 -2.36 -2.49 9.21
N GLN A 351 -2.94 -3.41 9.99
CA GLN A 351 -2.52 -4.82 9.92
C GLN A 351 -2.84 -5.41 8.53
N GLN A 352 -2.03 -6.37 8.08
CA GLN A 352 -2.28 -7.09 6.82
C GLN A 352 -3.61 -7.84 6.87
N ARG A 353 -4.37 -7.79 5.78
CA ARG A 353 -5.63 -8.55 5.62
C ARG A 353 -5.51 -9.53 4.46
N ASP A 354 -5.06 -9.06 3.32
CA ASP A 354 -4.77 -9.85 2.11
C ASP A 354 -3.24 -9.98 1.91
N GLU A 355 -2.80 -10.66 0.86
CA GLU A 355 -1.39 -10.85 0.52
C GLU A 355 -0.77 -9.51 0.05
N VAL A 356 -0.07 -8.85 0.97
CA VAL A 356 0.60 -7.54 0.76
C VAL A 356 2.12 -7.61 0.89
N PHE A 357 2.67 -8.82 1.04
CA PHE A 357 4.05 -9.10 1.45
C PHE A 357 4.40 -8.38 2.76
N ILE A 358 5.52 -7.65 2.87
CA ILE A 358 5.92 -7.03 4.15
C ILE A 358 6.24 -5.54 4.12
N HIS A 359 6.46 -4.95 2.94
CA HIS A 359 6.97 -3.58 2.82
C HIS A 359 6.05 -2.51 3.43
N GLY A 360 4.76 -2.51 3.06
CA GLY A 360 3.80 -1.53 3.59
C GLY A 360 3.61 -1.65 5.11
N SER A 361 3.68 -2.88 5.64
CA SER A 361 3.71 -3.11 7.09
C SER A 361 4.99 -2.56 7.74
N PHE A 362 6.13 -2.69 7.09
CA PHE A 362 7.40 -2.19 7.61
C PHE A 362 7.49 -0.67 7.61
N LEU A 363 7.04 0.01 6.54
CA LEU A 363 7.09 1.47 6.43
C LEU A 363 6.29 2.21 7.51
N GLN A 364 5.20 1.62 8.02
CA GLN A 364 4.43 2.16 9.15
C GLN A 364 5.02 1.84 10.54
N SER A 365 6.10 1.07 10.62
CA SER A 365 6.65 0.55 11.89
C SER A 365 7.55 1.55 12.64
N LYS A 366 7.67 1.37 13.97
CA LYS A 366 8.70 2.09 14.75
C LYS A 366 10.12 1.68 14.39
N MET A 367 10.31 0.48 13.86
CA MET A 367 11.64 -0.05 13.51
C MET A 367 12.18 0.72 12.30
N HIS A 368 11.40 0.81 11.22
CA HIS A 368 11.73 1.61 10.05
C HIS A 368 11.97 3.09 10.42
N ALA A 369 11.06 3.69 11.21
CA ALA A 369 11.20 5.07 11.68
C ALA A 369 12.42 5.32 12.61
N ALA A 370 12.99 4.27 13.19
CA ALA A 370 14.22 4.32 13.99
C ALA A 370 15.50 4.03 13.18
N GLY A 371 15.39 3.77 11.87
CA GLY A 371 16.51 3.40 11.00
C GLY A 371 16.94 1.93 11.11
N VAL A 372 16.02 1.02 11.47
CA VAL A 372 16.21 -0.42 11.30
C VAL A 372 16.04 -0.76 9.81
N THR A 373 16.85 -1.69 9.33
CA THR A 373 16.87 -2.22 7.96
C THR A 373 16.48 -3.71 7.95
N CYS A 374 16.20 -4.29 6.79
CA CYS A 374 15.88 -5.72 6.68
C CYS A 374 17.05 -6.58 7.20
N SER A 375 18.29 -6.17 6.89
CA SER A 375 19.51 -6.90 7.23
C SER A 375 20.09 -6.60 8.62
N ASP A 376 19.39 -5.83 9.47
CA ASP A 376 19.57 -5.86 10.93
C ASP A 376 18.97 -7.15 11.54
N CYS A 377 17.91 -7.70 10.92
CA CYS A 377 17.19 -8.91 11.39
C CYS A 377 17.50 -10.17 10.56
N HIS A 378 17.62 -10.02 9.24
CA HIS A 378 17.91 -11.12 8.32
C HIS A 378 19.38 -11.13 7.89
N ASP A 379 19.89 -12.31 7.57
CA ASP A 379 21.09 -12.44 6.77
C ASP A 379 20.72 -12.55 5.29
N PRO A 380 21.14 -11.61 4.41
CA PRO A 380 20.63 -11.51 3.05
C PRO A 380 21.10 -12.65 2.13
N HIS A 381 22.23 -13.30 2.45
CA HIS A 381 22.73 -14.42 1.66
C HIS A 381 22.00 -15.71 2.00
N THR A 382 21.88 -16.07 3.29
CA THR A 382 21.14 -17.28 3.68
C THR A 382 19.61 -17.13 3.63
N ALA A 383 19.10 -15.89 3.56
CA ALA A 383 17.70 -15.48 3.75
C ALA A 383 17.11 -15.80 5.15
N LYS A 384 17.92 -16.29 6.09
CA LYS A 384 17.48 -16.67 7.45
C LYS A 384 17.55 -15.48 8.41
N LEU A 385 16.97 -15.64 9.60
CA LEU A 385 17.21 -14.69 10.70
C LEU A 385 18.68 -14.73 11.15
N ARG A 386 19.22 -13.60 11.60
CA ARG A 386 20.59 -13.54 12.14
C ARG A 386 20.72 -14.27 13.49
N PHE A 387 19.62 -14.37 14.24
CA PHE A 387 19.56 -14.99 15.55
C PHE A 387 18.21 -15.71 15.72
N GLU A 388 18.21 -16.81 16.47
CA GLU A 388 17.01 -17.64 16.67
C GLU A 388 16.05 -17.05 17.73
N GLY A 389 14.75 -17.06 17.44
CA GLY A 389 13.69 -16.62 18.36
C GLY A 389 13.89 -15.22 18.94
N ASN A 390 13.60 -15.05 20.23
CA ASN A 390 13.72 -13.78 20.96
C ASN A 390 15.11 -13.13 20.91
N ALA A 391 16.18 -13.89 20.60
CA ALA A 391 17.52 -13.32 20.44
C ALA A 391 17.58 -12.25 19.32
N ASN A 392 16.78 -12.41 18.24
CA ASN A 392 16.73 -11.45 17.15
C ASN A 392 16.17 -10.08 17.58
N CYS A 393 15.12 -10.09 18.41
CA CYS A 393 14.54 -8.86 18.97
C CYS A 393 15.44 -8.26 20.07
N THR A 394 16.04 -9.11 20.89
CA THR A 394 16.78 -8.67 22.08
C THR A 394 18.19 -8.12 21.80
N GLN A 395 18.64 -8.13 20.54
CA GLN A 395 19.72 -7.27 20.05
C GLN A 395 19.50 -5.79 20.45
N CYS A 396 18.26 -5.32 20.35
CA CYS A 396 17.86 -3.92 20.50
C CYS A 396 16.97 -3.67 21.73
N HIS A 397 16.36 -4.74 22.27
CA HIS A 397 15.44 -4.70 23.41
C HIS A 397 15.99 -5.52 24.57
N ALA A 398 16.35 -4.88 25.69
CA ALA A 398 17.00 -5.54 26.81
C ALA A 398 16.23 -6.78 27.31
N PRO A 399 16.83 -8.01 27.28
CA PRO A 399 16.15 -9.23 27.68
C PRO A 399 15.57 -9.14 29.10
N SER A 400 16.32 -8.54 30.02
CA SER A 400 15.93 -8.29 31.41
C SER A 400 14.70 -7.38 31.61
N THR A 401 14.18 -6.77 30.53
CA THR A 401 12.99 -5.92 30.52
C THR A 401 11.84 -6.52 29.71
N PHE A 402 12.15 -7.09 28.54
CA PHE A 402 11.14 -7.52 27.56
C PHE A 402 11.02 -9.05 27.43
N ASP A 403 12.13 -9.78 27.49
CA ASP A 403 12.17 -11.25 27.41
C ASP A 403 12.05 -11.85 28.83
N THR A 404 10.92 -11.56 29.49
CA THR A 404 10.62 -12.05 30.84
C THR A 404 9.15 -12.42 31.01
N PRO A 405 8.80 -13.42 31.85
CA PRO A 405 7.41 -13.72 32.19
C PRO A 405 6.65 -12.56 32.87
N ALA A 406 7.36 -11.55 33.40
CA ALA A 406 6.75 -10.32 33.89
C ALA A 406 6.29 -9.38 32.76
N HIS A 407 6.88 -9.50 31.56
CA HIS A 407 6.49 -8.79 30.35
C HIS A 407 5.47 -9.58 29.53
N HIS A 408 5.85 -10.75 28.99
CA HIS A 408 5.00 -11.52 28.05
C HIS A 408 3.90 -12.36 28.74
N ARG A 409 3.91 -12.47 30.08
CA ARG A 409 2.87 -13.10 30.93
C ARG A 409 2.61 -14.60 30.73
N HIS A 410 3.32 -15.24 29.81
CA HIS A 410 3.26 -16.69 29.59
C HIS A 410 4.41 -17.43 30.28
N SER A 411 4.34 -18.76 30.27
CA SER A 411 5.42 -19.67 30.68
C SER A 411 5.59 -20.70 29.57
N PRO A 412 6.81 -21.23 29.30
CA PRO A 412 7.02 -22.18 28.22
C PRO A 412 6.11 -23.40 28.27
N VAL A 413 5.51 -23.76 27.13
CA VAL A 413 4.58 -24.89 26.98
C VAL A 413 5.18 -25.93 26.01
N PRO A 414 5.17 -27.24 26.31
CA PRO A 414 5.71 -28.25 25.39
C PRO A 414 5.00 -28.24 24.04
N ALA A 415 5.75 -28.17 22.93
CA ALA A 415 5.22 -28.03 21.57
C ALA A 415 4.10 -29.03 21.23
N ALA A 416 4.25 -30.29 21.64
CA ALA A 416 3.25 -31.35 21.48
C ALA A 416 1.89 -31.12 22.20
N THR A 417 1.76 -30.02 22.95
CA THR A 417 0.52 -29.59 23.62
C THR A 417 -0.03 -28.26 23.10
N LEU A 418 0.63 -27.64 22.10
CA LEU A 418 0.13 -26.41 21.47
C LEU A 418 -1.05 -26.70 20.55
N GLY A 419 -1.01 -27.79 19.78
CA GLY A 419 -1.99 -28.07 18.74
C GLY A 419 -1.81 -27.08 17.58
N GLU A 420 -2.92 -26.56 17.06
CA GLU A 420 -2.96 -25.60 15.93
C GLU A 420 -2.60 -24.15 16.33
N ARG A 421 -2.11 -23.91 17.55
CA ARG A 421 -1.76 -22.56 18.02
C ARG A 421 -0.41 -22.09 17.46
N PRO A 422 -0.27 -20.81 17.05
CA PRO A 422 0.94 -20.28 16.38
C PRO A 422 2.16 -20.12 17.31
N GLY A 423 2.01 -20.37 18.61
CA GLY A 423 3.05 -20.24 19.63
C GLY A 423 2.52 -20.50 21.04
N ASP A 424 3.39 -20.38 22.04
CA ASP A 424 3.03 -20.46 23.46
C ASP A 424 2.92 -19.10 24.16
N GLY A 425 3.13 -18.01 23.41
CA GLY A 425 3.10 -16.63 23.95
C GLY A 425 4.37 -16.23 24.69
N THR A 426 5.45 -17.02 24.61
CA THR A 426 6.78 -16.62 25.09
C THR A 426 7.61 -15.91 24.03
N GLN A 427 7.32 -16.12 22.74
CA GLN A 427 8.09 -15.46 21.68
C GLN A 427 7.56 -14.05 21.39
N CYS A 428 8.47 -13.09 21.22
CA CYS A 428 8.12 -11.71 20.89
C CYS A 428 7.27 -11.64 19.61
N VAL A 429 7.57 -12.50 18.64
CA VAL A 429 6.87 -12.57 17.35
C VAL A 429 5.41 -13.03 17.47
N ASP A 430 5.04 -13.78 18.52
CA ASP A 430 3.65 -14.26 18.72
C ASP A 430 2.68 -13.10 18.95
N CYS A 431 3.16 -12.05 19.65
CA CYS A 431 2.37 -10.87 20.00
C CYS A 431 2.64 -9.67 19.08
N HIS A 432 3.89 -9.46 18.66
CA HIS A 432 4.31 -8.24 17.96
C HIS A 432 4.31 -8.38 16.43
N MET A 433 4.31 -9.60 15.90
CA MET A 433 4.30 -9.89 14.46
C MET A 433 3.24 -10.95 14.15
N PRO A 434 1.93 -10.63 14.29
CA PRO A 434 0.85 -11.60 14.13
C PRO A 434 0.88 -12.25 12.74
N GLU A 435 0.57 -13.54 12.71
CA GLU A 435 0.69 -14.41 11.54
C GLU A 435 -0.64 -14.55 10.79
N ARG A 436 -0.58 -14.66 9.47
CA ARG A 436 -1.70 -15.00 8.58
C ARG A 436 -1.23 -16.01 7.55
N THR A 437 -2.03 -17.03 7.29
CA THR A 437 -1.75 -18.04 6.26
C THR A 437 -2.29 -17.57 4.92
N TYR A 438 -1.42 -17.52 3.92
CA TYR A 438 -1.73 -17.25 2.51
C TYR A 438 -1.52 -18.54 1.71
N MET A 439 -1.94 -18.58 0.43
CA MET A 439 -1.73 -19.71 -0.48
C MET A 439 -2.09 -21.09 0.14
N VAL A 440 -3.14 -21.14 0.96
CA VAL A 440 -3.60 -22.27 1.82
C VAL A 440 -2.60 -22.72 2.91
N VAL A 441 -1.29 -22.72 2.65
CA VAL A 441 -0.28 -23.37 3.52
C VAL A 441 0.93 -22.51 3.89
N ASP A 442 0.92 -21.22 3.53
CA ASP A 442 2.05 -20.29 3.68
C ASP A 442 1.84 -19.26 4.83
N PRO A 443 2.29 -19.56 6.06
CA PRO A 443 2.19 -18.64 7.21
C PRO A 443 3.21 -17.49 7.10
N ARG A 444 2.71 -16.26 6.98
CA ARG A 444 3.54 -15.04 6.94
C ARG A 444 3.17 -14.07 8.07
N ARG A 445 4.17 -13.38 8.61
CA ARG A 445 4.03 -12.50 9.79
C ARG A 445 4.05 -11.02 9.42
N ASP A 446 3.15 -10.25 10.03
CA ASP A 446 3.11 -8.79 9.84
C ASP A 446 4.39 -8.10 10.37
N HIS A 447 5.00 -7.27 9.52
CA HIS A 447 6.25 -6.57 9.81
C HIS A 447 6.05 -5.13 10.35
N SER A 448 4.90 -4.82 10.95
CA SER A 448 4.68 -3.51 11.60
C SER A 448 5.07 -3.47 13.08
N PHE A 449 5.52 -4.61 13.63
CA PHE A 449 6.11 -4.74 14.97
C PHE A 449 5.23 -4.12 16.06
N ARG A 450 3.93 -4.47 16.05
CA ARG A 450 2.89 -3.76 16.80
C ARG A 450 3.01 -3.99 18.30
N ILE A 451 2.78 -2.95 19.10
CA ILE A 451 2.28 -3.20 20.47
C ILE A 451 0.83 -3.70 20.29
N PRO A 452 0.41 -4.83 20.90
CA PRO A 452 -0.96 -5.32 20.74
C PRO A 452 -2.02 -4.29 21.16
N ARG A 453 -3.05 -4.11 20.33
CA ARG A 453 -4.15 -3.14 20.54
C ARG A 453 -5.55 -3.78 20.50
N PRO A 454 -5.88 -4.75 21.37
CA PRO A 454 -7.24 -5.29 21.49
C PRO A 454 -8.28 -4.23 21.92
N ASP A 455 -7.87 -3.07 22.41
CA ASP A 455 -8.74 -1.91 22.58
C ASP A 455 -9.30 -1.39 21.23
N LEU A 456 -8.51 -1.48 20.15
CA LEU A 456 -9.01 -1.21 18.79
C LEU A 456 -9.93 -2.34 18.30
N SER A 457 -9.66 -3.60 18.66
CA SER A 457 -10.58 -4.71 18.37
C SER A 457 -11.96 -4.49 18.99
N VAL A 458 -12.02 -4.05 20.26
CA VAL A 458 -13.27 -3.69 20.94
C VAL A 458 -13.96 -2.48 20.29
N ALA A 459 -13.20 -1.49 19.83
CA ALA A 459 -13.75 -0.23 19.32
C ALA A 459 -14.19 -0.29 17.84
N ILE A 460 -13.44 -0.98 16.99
CA ILE A 460 -13.55 -0.94 15.51
C ILE A 460 -13.39 -2.31 14.82
N GLY A 461 -13.30 -3.42 15.57
CA GLY A 461 -13.33 -4.78 15.01
C GLY A 461 -12.05 -5.26 14.30
N THR A 462 -10.92 -4.58 14.45
CA THR A 462 -9.62 -5.03 13.91
C THR A 462 -9.12 -6.29 14.64
N PRO A 463 -8.35 -7.19 14.00
CA PRO A 463 -7.80 -8.36 14.69
C PRO A 463 -6.78 -7.98 15.77
N ASN A 464 -6.50 -8.91 16.70
CA ASN A 464 -5.39 -8.83 17.64
C ASN A 464 -4.77 -10.22 17.87
N ALA A 465 -3.48 -10.22 18.23
CA ALA A 465 -2.71 -11.44 18.44
C ALA A 465 -3.25 -12.37 19.54
N CYS A 466 -4.01 -11.86 20.51
CA CYS A 466 -4.49 -12.67 21.62
C CYS A 466 -5.52 -13.72 21.17
N GLN A 467 -6.40 -13.42 20.21
CA GLN A 467 -7.47 -14.35 19.82
C GLN A 467 -6.97 -15.61 19.11
N ALA A 468 -5.81 -15.57 18.44
CA ALA A 468 -5.21 -16.77 17.83
C ALA A 468 -4.91 -17.89 18.86
N CYS A 469 -4.63 -17.52 20.11
CA CYS A 469 -4.42 -18.46 21.22
C CYS A 469 -5.60 -18.52 22.22
N HIS A 470 -6.52 -17.54 22.21
CA HIS A 470 -7.57 -17.35 23.22
C HIS A 470 -8.99 -17.13 22.67
N ALA A 471 -9.29 -17.60 21.45
CA ALA A 471 -10.56 -17.37 20.71
C ALA A 471 -11.87 -17.47 21.52
N GLY A 472 -11.91 -18.28 22.59
CA GLY A 472 -13.05 -18.38 23.52
C GLY A 472 -13.15 -17.30 24.60
N GLN A 473 -12.34 -16.23 24.59
CA GLN A 473 -12.35 -15.17 25.60
C GLN A 473 -12.91 -13.83 25.10
N GLY A 474 -12.77 -13.51 23.81
CA GLY A 474 -13.25 -12.25 23.21
C GLY A 474 -12.40 -11.01 23.56
N ASP A 475 -12.59 -9.93 22.82
CA ASP A 475 -11.62 -8.81 22.80
C ASP A 475 -11.65 -7.93 24.05
N ALA A 476 -12.82 -7.79 24.69
CA ALA A 476 -12.94 -7.08 25.96
C ALA A 476 -12.12 -7.73 27.08
N TRP A 477 -11.94 -9.06 27.04
CA TRP A 477 -11.03 -9.76 27.94
C TRP A 477 -9.57 -9.42 27.64
N ALA A 478 -9.16 -9.41 26.37
CA ALA A 478 -7.79 -9.13 25.97
C ALA A 478 -7.38 -7.67 26.29
N ALA A 479 -8.27 -6.71 26.04
CA ALA A 479 -8.08 -5.31 26.44
C ALA A 479 -7.93 -5.16 27.97
N ALA A 480 -8.85 -5.76 28.74
CA ALA A 480 -8.79 -5.74 30.20
C ALA A 480 -7.66 -6.61 30.80
N ALA A 481 -6.99 -7.45 30.00
CA ALA A 481 -5.77 -8.15 30.40
C ALA A 481 -4.56 -7.22 30.26
N LEU A 482 -4.33 -6.65 29.07
CA LEU A 482 -3.18 -5.77 28.83
C LEU A 482 -3.19 -4.50 29.68
N GLU A 483 -4.34 -3.84 29.84
CA GLU A 483 -4.44 -2.63 30.66
C GLU A 483 -4.04 -2.90 32.13
N ARG A 484 -4.46 -4.04 32.66
CA ARG A 484 -4.12 -4.52 34.02
C ARG A 484 -2.64 -4.87 34.18
N TRP A 485 -1.98 -5.27 33.10
CA TRP A 485 -0.59 -5.72 33.11
C TRP A 485 0.43 -4.62 32.81
N HIS A 486 0.05 -3.59 32.04
CA HIS A 486 0.97 -2.59 31.49
C HIS A 486 0.47 -1.13 31.62
N GLY A 487 -0.76 -0.93 32.11
CA GLY A 487 -1.46 0.37 32.08
C GLY A 487 -2.19 0.61 30.75
N PRO A 488 -2.91 1.73 30.63
CA PRO A 488 -3.66 2.07 29.41
C PRO A 488 -2.74 2.23 28.19
N PRO A 489 -3.27 2.05 26.96
CA PRO A 489 -2.50 2.22 25.72
C PRO A 489 -1.76 3.55 25.67
N LYS A 490 -0.46 3.51 25.31
CA LYS A 490 0.38 4.70 25.23
C LYS A 490 0.01 5.55 24.00
N PRO A 491 -0.16 6.88 24.14
CA PRO A 491 -0.45 7.76 23.01
C PRO A 491 0.75 7.87 22.05
N GLY A 492 0.50 8.36 20.83
CA GLY A 492 1.54 8.74 19.86
C GLY A 492 2.11 7.61 19.00
N PHE A 493 1.39 6.49 18.84
CA PHE A 493 1.64 5.53 17.76
C PHE A 493 0.38 4.69 17.48
N GLN A 494 0.19 4.22 16.23
CA GLN A 494 -1.01 3.46 15.82
C GLN A 494 -2.32 4.17 16.23
N HIS A 495 -2.36 5.48 16.03
CA HIS A 495 -3.51 6.35 16.31
C HIS A 495 -4.28 6.73 15.04
N TRP A 496 -3.88 6.20 13.87
CA TRP A 496 -4.58 6.42 12.60
C TRP A 496 -5.82 5.54 12.41
N ALA A 497 -5.92 4.43 13.17
CA ALA A 497 -6.99 3.46 13.04
C ALA A 497 -8.42 4.04 13.13
N PRO A 498 -8.73 4.97 14.07
CA PRO A 498 -10.06 5.58 14.14
C PRO A 498 -10.40 6.42 12.89
N ALA A 499 -9.41 7.07 12.26
CA ALA A 499 -9.63 7.92 11.10
C ALA A 499 -9.89 7.10 9.83
N PHE A 500 -9.12 6.04 9.60
CA PHE A 500 -9.36 5.11 8.48
C PHE A 500 -10.70 4.37 8.70
N HIS A 501 -11.00 3.94 9.94
CA HIS A 501 -12.29 3.35 10.24
C HIS A 501 -13.45 4.33 9.98
N ALA A 502 -13.35 5.58 10.42
CA ALA A 502 -14.35 6.61 10.12
C ALA A 502 -14.48 6.85 8.61
N ALA A 503 -13.38 6.89 7.86
CA ALA A 503 -13.38 7.09 6.40
C ALA A 503 -14.03 5.93 5.62
N ARG A 504 -14.01 4.72 6.18
CA ARG A 504 -14.51 3.48 5.56
C ARG A 504 -15.91 3.09 6.04
N SER A 505 -16.31 3.50 7.24
CA SER A 505 -17.68 3.35 7.79
C SER A 505 -18.59 4.56 7.53
N GLY A 506 -18.06 5.62 6.93
CA GLY A 506 -18.82 6.85 6.66
C GLY A 506 -19.11 7.68 7.92
N GLY A 507 -18.14 7.80 8.82
CA GLY A 507 -18.20 8.70 9.98
C GLY A 507 -18.20 10.18 9.58
N ALA A 508 -19.05 10.99 10.23
CA ALA A 508 -19.27 12.39 9.83
C ALA A 508 -18.06 13.32 10.05
N ASP A 509 -17.12 12.95 10.93
CA ASP A 509 -15.88 13.68 11.21
C ASP A 509 -14.64 13.09 10.50
N ALA A 510 -14.81 12.07 9.65
CA ALA A 510 -13.73 11.35 8.99
C ALA A 510 -12.76 12.29 8.23
N ALA A 511 -13.29 13.24 7.46
CA ALA A 511 -12.50 14.22 6.73
C ALA A 511 -11.59 15.06 7.66
N GLN A 512 -12.07 15.42 8.85
CA GLN A 512 -11.27 16.14 9.85
C GLN A 512 -10.19 15.26 10.47
N GLN A 513 -10.51 13.99 10.77
CA GLN A 513 -9.52 13.05 11.31
C GLN A 513 -8.41 12.73 10.29
N LEU A 514 -8.76 12.49 9.02
CA LEU A 514 -7.79 12.22 7.96
C LEU A 514 -6.89 13.44 7.69
N GLN A 515 -7.45 14.65 7.65
CA GLN A 515 -6.67 15.88 7.52
C GLN A 515 -5.67 16.02 8.67
N ALA A 516 -6.09 15.75 9.91
CA ALA A 516 -5.21 15.80 11.08
C ALA A 516 -4.09 14.74 11.04
N LEU A 517 -4.30 13.58 10.43
CA LEU A 517 -3.22 12.61 10.18
C LEU A 517 -2.26 13.04 9.08
N PHE A 518 -2.78 13.67 8.01
CA PHE A 518 -1.98 14.15 6.89
C PHE A 518 -1.06 15.31 7.31
N ASP A 519 -1.56 16.22 8.16
CA ASP A 519 -0.83 17.39 8.66
C ASP A 519 0.18 17.07 9.78
N ASP A 520 0.15 15.88 10.38
CA ASP A 520 1.06 15.47 11.46
C ASP A 520 2.36 14.84 10.89
N PRO A 521 3.53 15.51 10.99
CA PRO A 521 4.78 15.01 10.45
C PRO A 521 5.39 13.85 11.26
N THR A 522 4.78 13.44 12.37
CA THR A 522 5.18 12.24 13.14
C THR A 522 4.48 10.98 12.65
N VAL A 523 3.46 11.11 11.80
CA VAL A 523 2.76 9.99 11.15
C VAL A 523 3.59 9.46 9.97
N PRO A 524 3.80 8.13 9.83
CA PRO A 524 4.62 7.57 8.75
C PRO A 524 4.13 7.99 7.35
N PRO A 525 5.01 8.26 6.37
CA PRO A 525 4.60 8.78 5.06
C PRO A 525 3.60 7.91 4.30
N ILE A 526 3.66 6.57 4.42
CA ILE A 526 2.66 5.67 3.83
C ILE A 526 1.25 5.87 4.44
N VAL A 527 1.17 6.17 5.74
CA VAL A 527 -0.09 6.47 6.44
C VAL A 527 -0.60 7.85 6.02
N ARG A 528 0.28 8.85 5.85
CA ARG A 528 -0.08 10.19 5.33
C ARG A 528 -0.56 10.14 3.88
N ALA A 529 0.11 9.36 3.03
CA ALA A 529 -0.32 9.10 1.65
C ALA A 529 -1.68 8.40 1.60
N THR A 530 -1.90 7.37 2.42
CA THR A 530 -3.21 6.70 2.55
C THR A 530 -4.28 7.68 3.05
N ALA A 531 -3.97 8.56 4.01
CA ALA A 531 -4.92 9.56 4.48
C ALA A 531 -5.35 10.54 3.37
N LEU A 532 -4.43 10.90 2.46
CA LEU A 532 -4.74 11.70 1.27
C LEU A 532 -5.55 10.93 0.22
N GLU A 533 -5.29 9.63 0.04
CA GLU A 533 -6.12 8.74 -0.80
C GLU A 533 -7.57 8.67 -0.27
N GLU A 534 -7.74 8.38 1.03
CA GLU A 534 -9.04 8.29 1.70
C GLU A 534 -9.77 9.66 1.70
N LEU A 535 -9.04 10.79 1.79
CA LEU A 535 -9.59 12.15 1.70
C LEU A 535 -10.28 12.45 0.36
N ARG A 536 -9.97 11.71 -0.73
CA ARG A 536 -10.63 11.88 -2.03
C ARG A 536 -12.14 11.61 -1.97
N ARG A 537 -12.62 10.84 -0.97
CA ARG A 537 -14.05 10.63 -0.71
C ARG A 537 -14.77 11.85 -0.11
N PHE A 538 -14.01 12.85 0.38
CA PHE A 538 -14.51 14.02 1.08
C PHE A 538 -14.09 15.32 0.35
N PRO A 539 -14.61 15.58 -0.86
CA PRO A 539 -14.24 16.74 -1.66
C PRO A 539 -14.61 18.04 -0.95
N GLY A 540 -13.63 18.92 -0.77
CA GLY A 540 -13.79 20.17 -0.02
C GLY A 540 -12.46 20.89 0.16
N ARG A 541 -12.43 21.90 1.03
CA ARG A 541 -11.23 22.75 1.24
C ARG A 541 -10.04 21.98 1.84
N GLY A 542 -10.30 20.98 2.68
CA GLY A 542 -9.26 20.12 3.27
C GLY A 542 -8.46 19.38 2.19
N LEU A 543 -9.15 18.58 1.36
CA LEU A 543 -8.53 17.85 0.24
C LEU A 543 -7.67 18.75 -0.66
N LEU A 544 -8.16 19.95 -1.03
CA LEU A 544 -7.39 20.88 -1.86
C LEU A 544 -6.12 21.40 -1.18
N ALA A 545 -6.17 21.67 0.14
CA ALA A 545 -4.99 22.07 0.92
C ALA A 545 -4.01 20.90 1.11
N ALA A 546 -4.52 19.68 1.33
CA ALA A 546 -3.71 18.48 1.47
C ALA A 546 -3.01 18.08 0.15
N ILE A 547 -3.66 18.27 -1.01
CA ILE A 547 -3.02 18.13 -2.33
C ILE A 547 -1.90 19.16 -2.51
N ASP A 548 -2.18 20.45 -2.28
CA ASP A 548 -1.19 21.53 -2.48
C ASP A 548 0.03 21.41 -1.53
N ALA A 549 -0.19 20.96 -0.29
CA ALA A 549 0.90 20.59 0.62
C ALA A 549 1.62 19.31 0.17
N GLY A 550 0.87 18.27 -0.21
CA GLY A 550 1.37 16.94 -0.55
C GLY A 550 2.25 16.92 -1.80
N LEU A 551 1.95 17.75 -2.81
CA LEU A 551 2.81 17.96 -3.99
C LEU A 551 4.20 18.54 -3.66
N ARG A 552 4.40 19.03 -2.44
CA ARG A 552 5.64 19.65 -1.94
C ARG A 552 6.22 18.92 -0.72
N ASP A 553 5.76 17.70 -0.45
CA ASP A 553 6.26 16.86 0.63
C ASP A 553 7.63 16.25 0.31
N ASP A 554 8.48 16.05 1.30
CA ASP A 554 9.79 15.40 1.10
C ASP A 554 9.62 13.93 0.65
N SER A 555 8.54 13.27 1.07
CA SER A 555 8.26 11.88 0.68
C SER A 555 7.64 11.78 -0.72
N ALA A 556 8.31 11.03 -1.60
CA ALA A 556 7.80 10.74 -2.93
C ALA A 556 6.48 9.94 -2.93
N LEU A 557 6.20 9.13 -1.89
CA LEU A 557 4.89 8.46 -1.73
C LEU A 557 3.76 9.46 -1.45
N VAL A 558 4.04 10.53 -0.70
CA VAL A 558 3.05 11.59 -0.43
C VAL A 558 2.86 12.47 -1.66
N ARG A 559 3.93 12.80 -2.39
CA ARG A 559 3.84 13.50 -3.69
C ARG A 559 3.07 12.68 -4.74
N LEU A 560 3.27 11.36 -4.78
CA LEU A 560 2.52 10.43 -5.63
C LEU A 560 1.02 10.49 -5.31
N ALA A 561 0.62 10.25 -4.06
CA ALA A 561 -0.80 10.31 -3.65
C ALA A 561 -1.43 11.68 -3.92
N ALA A 562 -0.67 12.78 -3.82
CA ALA A 562 -1.14 14.13 -4.13
C ALA A 562 -1.38 14.37 -5.63
N VAL A 563 -0.54 13.82 -6.51
CA VAL A 563 -0.77 13.91 -7.97
C VAL A 563 -1.82 12.89 -8.45
N GLU A 564 -1.94 11.73 -7.81
CA GLU A 564 -3.05 10.80 -8.02
C GLU A 564 -4.40 11.42 -7.63
N ALA A 565 -4.46 12.19 -6.53
CA ALA A 565 -5.66 12.92 -6.15
C ALA A 565 -6.05 14.03 -7.15
N LEU A 566 -5.12 14.52 -7.99
CA LEU A 566 -5.43 15.41 -9.11
C LEU A 566 -5.99 14.70 -10.35
N THR A 567 -6.00 13.37 -10.42
CA THR A 567 -6.55 12.65 -11.59
C THR A 567 -8.06 12.90 -11.75
N GLU A 568 -8.82 12.95 -10.66
CA GLU A 568 -10.27 13.25 -10.68
C GLU A 568 -10.57 14.76 -10.78
N ALA A 569 -9.55 15.62 -10.79
CA ALA A 569 -9.73 17.07 -10.67
C ALA A 569 -10.02 17.76 -12.03
N PRO A 570 -10.71 18.93 -12.03
CA PRO A 570 -10.95 19.71 -13.23
C PRO A 570 -9.66 20.15 -13.97
N PRO A 571 -9.71 20.42 -15.29
CA PRO A 571 -8.56 20.85 -16.10
C PRO A 571 -7.78 22.06 -15.55
N GLU A 572 -8.44 22.95 -14.82
CA GLU A 572 -7.82 24.10 -14.14
C GLU A 572 -6.94 23.67 -12.97
N ALA A 573 -7.34 22.62 -12.24
CA ALA A 573 -6.60 22.06 -11.11
C ALA A 573 -5.44 21.15 -11.56
N ALA A 574 -5.54 20.56 -12.75
CA ALA A 574 -4.46 19.76 -13.36
C ALA A 574 -3.13 20.54 -13.49
N LEU A 575 -3.18 21.87 -13.58
CA LEU A 575 -2.00 22.74 -13.55
C LEU A 575 -1.20 22.65 -12.23
N GLY A 576 -1.78 22.12 -11.15
CA GLY A 576 -1.06 21.82 -9.90
C GLY A 576 0.07 20.81 -10.09
N ALA A 577 -0.12 19.83 -10.98
CA ALA A 577 0.90 18.82 -11.31
C ALA A 577 2.15 19.40 -12.01
N LEU A 578 2.10 20.67 -12.47
CA LEU A 578 3.30 21.40 -12.93
C LEU A 578 4.37 21.54 -11.84
N GLN A 579 4.04 21.34 -10.55
CA GLN A 579 5.00 21.32 -9.44
C GLN A 579 5.90 20.08 -9.45
N VAL A 580 5.46 18.97 -10.03
CA VAL A 580 6.12 17.64 -9.97
C VAL A 580 6.38 17.00 -11.35
N ALA A 581 6.20 17.76 -12.44
CA ALA A 581 6.47 17.30 -13.81
C ALA A 581 7.96 16.96 -14.08
N ASP A 582 8.87 17.37 -13.20
CA ASP A 582 10.31 17.07 -13.20
C ASP A 582 10.78 16.52 -11.84
N ASP A 583 9.90 15.82 -11.12
CA ASP A 583 10.25 15.06 -9.91
C ASP A 583 11.39 14.06 -10.17
N PRO A 584 12.31 13.78 -9.22
CA PRO A 584 13.28 12.71 -9.40
C PRO A 584 12.65 11.34 -9.70
N ARG A 585 11.43 11.04 -9.20
CA ARG A 585 10.84 9.69 -9.28
C ARG A 585 9.95 9.47 -10.50
N LEU A 586 10.16 8.37 -11.21
CA LEU A 586 9.38 7.99 -12.41
C LEU A 586 7.88 7.93 -12.13
N ALA A 587 7.46 7.26 -11.04
CA ALA A 587 6.06 7.16 -10.65
C ALA A 587 5.37 8.53 -10.54
N VAL A 588 6.05 9.50 -9.91
CA VAL A 588 5.49 10.85 -9.70
C VAL A 588 5.41 11.62 -11.01
N ARG A 589 6.45 11.59 -11.85
CA ARG A 589 6.44 12.25 -13.18
C ARG A 589 5.42 11.62 -14.13
N ALA A 590 5.32 10.29 -14.17
CA ALA A 590 4.36 9.58 -15.02
C ALA A 590 2.91 9.94 -14.62
N THR A 591 2.57 9.90 -13.33
CA THR A 591 1.23 10.31 -12.89
C THR A 591 0.98 11.81 -13.13
N ALA A 592 2.00 12.66 -13.00
CA ALA A 592 1.91 14.06 -13.42
C ALA A 592 1.62 14.19 -14.93
N GLY A 593 2.22 13.35 -15.77
CA GLY A 593 1.95 13.28 -17.21
C GLY A 593 0.49 12.98 -17.54
N LEU A 594 -0.12 11.99 -16.86
CA LEU A 594 -1.55 11.67 -17.00
C LEU A 594 -2.46 12.85 -16.61
N VAL A 595 -2.15 13.55 -15.53
CA VAL A 595 -2.89 14.73 -15.09
C VAL A 595 -2.73 15.87 -16.10
N LEU A 596 -1.49 16.15 -16.51
CA LEU A 596 -1.14 17.25 -17.41
C LEU A 596 -1.60 17.03 -18.87
N ALA A 597 -1.93 15.79 -19.26
CA ALA A 597 -2.58 15.49 -20.54
C ALA A 597 -3.94 16.21 -20.72
N ALA A 598 -4.63 16.54 -19.61
CA ALA A 598 -5.87 17.31 -19.61
C ALA A 598 -5.66 18.84 -19.42
N ALA A 599 -4.42 19.30 -19.18
CA ALA A 599 -4.16 20.69 -18.85
C ALA A 599 -4.24 21.61 -20.08
N PRO A 600 -4.91 22.78 -20.01
CA PRO A 600 -4.99 23.72 -21.13
C PRO A 600 -3.61 24.21 -21.60
N ALA A 601 -3.22 23.88 -22.84
CA ALA A 601 -1.86 24.09 -23.35
C ALA A 601 -1.44 25.57 -23.49
N ASP A 602 -2.40 26.49 -23.57
CA ASP A 602 -2.18 27.95 -23.49
C ASP A 602 -1.79 28.41 -22.07
N ARG A 603 -2.26 27.69 -21.04
CA ARG A 603 -2.01 27.96 -19.63
C ARG A 603 -0.69 27.38 -19.13
N VAL A 604 -0.10 26.41 -19.83
CA VAL A 604 1.21 25.82 -19.51
C VAL A 604 2.33 26.83 -19.82
N PRO A 605 3.07 27.34 -18.80
CA PRO A 605 4.13 28.33 -19.01
C PRO A 605 5.24 27.78 -19.90
N THR A 606 5.77 28.59 -20.81
CA THR A 606 6.80 28.17 -21.79
C THR A 606 7.99 27.46 -21.13
N ALA A 607 8.42 27.92 -19.94
CA ALA A 607 9.52 27.33 -19.18
C ALA A 607 9.25 25.93 -18.60
N ARG A 608 7.99 25.48 -18.51
CA ARG A 608 7.62 24.12 -18.05
C ARG A 608 7.29 23.15 -19.20
N ARG A 609 7.13 23.62 -20.44
CA ARG A 609 6.66 22.79 -21.57
C ARG A 609 7.52 21.55 -21.82
N THR A 610 8.83 21.64 -21.66
CA THR A 610 9.74 20.48 -21.78
C THR A 610 9.51 19.44 -20.68
N ALA A 611 9.31 19.88 -19.43
CA ALA A 611 8.99 18.98 -18.32
C ALA A 611 7.61 18.31 -18.50
N VAL A 612 6.60 19.06 -18.98
CA VAL A 612 5.28 18.49 -19.31
C VAL A 612 5.38 17.44 -20.42
N ALA A 613 6.15 17.70 -21.48
CA ALA A 613 6.38 16.73 -22.55
C ALA A 613 7.13 15.48 -22.06
N GLY A 614 8.13 15.65 -21.19
CA GLY A 614 8.84 14.55 -20.55
C GLY A 614 7.93 13.70 -19.66
N ALA A 615 7.17 14.32 -18.76
CA ALA A 615 6.19 13.64 -17.91
C ALA A 615 5.14 12.85 -18.70
N ILE A 616 4.66 13.39 -19.82
CA ILE A 616 3.71 12.71 -20.73
C ILE A 616 4.37 11.51 -21.42
N GLU A 617 5.61 11.62 -21.89
CA GLU A 617 6.30 10.49 -22.52
C GLU A 617 6.74 9.43 -21.51
N ASP A 618 7.13 9.82 -20.29
CA ASP A 618 7.34 8.91 -19.16
C ASP A 618 6.05 8.11 -18.88
N TYR A 619 4.89 8.78 -18.81
CA TYR A 619 3.60 8.10 -18.65
C TYR A 619 3.35 7.09 -19.78
N LEU A 620 3.49 7.51 -21.04
CA LEU A 620 3.31 6.63 -22.18
C LEU A 620 4.31 5.46 -22.17
N ALA A 621 5.54 5.66 -21.72
CA ALA A 621 6.52 4.60 -21.54
C ALA A 621 6.10 3.59 -20.45
N THR A 622 5.57 4.04 -19.31
CA THR A 622 5.09 3.12 -18.24
C THR A 622 3.96 2.20 -18.73
N GLN A 623 3.06 2.71 -19.58
CA GLN A 623 1.99 1.88 -20.17
C GLN A 623 2.50 1.02 -21.32
N ARG A 624 3.48 1.50 -22.11
CA ARG A 624 4.15 0.68 -23.14
C ARG A 624 4.96 -0.47 -22.56
N ALA A 625 5.43 -0.36 -21.31
CA ALA A 625 6.13 -1.43 -20.60
C ALA A 625 5.23 -2.61 -20.20
N THR A 626 3.91 -2.50 -20.35
CA THR A 626 2.91 -3.42 -19.79
C THR A 626 1.73 -3.70 -20.73
N LEU A 627 1.91 -3.57 -22.06
CA LEU A 627 0.85 -3.72 -23.08
C LEU A 627 0.19 -5.10 -23.14
N GLU A 628 0.80 -6.11 -22.53
CA GLU A 628 0.23 -7.43 -22.25
C GLU A 628 -1.03 -7.37 -21.37
N ARG A 629 -1.18 -6.30 -20.57
CA ARG A 629 -2.28 -6.10 -19.62
C ARG A 629 -3.45 -5.32 -20.23
N PRO A 630 -4.71 -5.76 -20.02
CA PRO A 630 -5.87 -4.93 -20.37
C PRO A 630 -5.88 -3.60 -19.59
N GLU A 631 -5.30 -3.56 -18.39
CA GLU A 631 -5.17 -2.35 -17.56
C GLU A 631 -4.32 -1.25 -18.22
N ALA A 632 -3.18 -1.61 -18.84
CA ALA A 632 -2.31 -0.65 -19.52
C ALA A 632 -2.99 -0.04 -20.76
N ASN A 633 -3.76 -0.85 -21.47
CA ASN A 633 -4.53 -0.42 -22.65
C ASN A 633 -5.75 0.44 -22.24
N LEU A 634 -6.43 0.12 -21.12
CA LEU A 634 -7.42 1.00 -20.49
C LEU A 634 -6.81 2.36 -20.14
N ASN A 635 -5.66 2.37 -19.48
CA ASN A 635 -4.96 3.57 -19.05
C ASN A 635 -4.56 4.48 -20.23
N LEU A 636 -4.04 3.89 -21.32
CA LEU A 636 -3.81 4.61 -22.58
C LEU A 636 -5.11 5.20 -23.15
N GLY A 637 -6.23 4.49 -23.04
CA GLY A 637 -7.55 4.99 -23.43
C GLY A 637 -8.02 6.18 -22.60
N VAL A 638 -7.86 6.11 -21.27
CA VAL A 638 -8.17 7.21 -20.33
C VAL A 638 -7.29 8.44 -20.61
N PHE A 639 -5.99 8.23 -20.85
CA PHE A 639 -5.06 9.28 -21.25
C PHE A 639 -5.47 9.93 -22.58
N HIS A 640 -5.81 9.15 -23.59
CA HIS A 640 -6.25 9.68 -24.88
C HIS A 640 -7.59 10.42 -24.75
N GLY A 641 -8.52 9.96 -23.92
CA GLY A 641 -9.76 10.67 -23.61
C GLY A 641 -9.50 12.03 -22.95
N ARG A 642 -8.60 12.08 -21.96
CA ARG A 642 -8.14 13.31 -21.28
C ARG A 642 -7.48 14.30 -22.25
N ALA A 643 -6.68 13.81 -23.18
CA ALA A 643 -6.05 14.60 -24.24
C ALA A 643 -7.01 14.98 -25.40
N GLY A 644 -8.31 14.66 -25.31
CA GLY A 644 -9.29 14.94 -26.37
C GLY A 644 -9.19 14.04 -27.62
N ASN A 645 -8.30 13.05 -27.61
CA ASN A 645 -8.10 12.09 -28.70
C ASN A 645 -9.10 10.94 -28.60
N ALA A 646 -10.38 11.20 -28.91
CA ALA A 646 -11.43 10.18 -28.88
C ALA A 646 -11.14 8.94 -29.75
N ALA A 647 -10.46 9.11 -30.88
CA ALA A 647 -10.11 7.99 -31.77
C ALA A 647 -9.03 7.07 -31.16
N GLY A 648 -7.99 7.64 -30.54
CA GLY A 648 -7.00 6.88 -29.78
C GLY A 648 -7.62 6.20 -28.55
N ALA A 649 -8.58 6.86 -27.90
CA ALA A 649 -9.27 6.31 -26.74
C ALA A 649 -10.10 5.07 -27.11
N GLU A 650 -10.90 5.12 -28.18
CA GLU A 650 -11.67 3.96 -28.66
C GLU A 650 -10.76 2.80 -29.07
N LEU A 651 -9.65 3.07 -29.77
CA LEU A 651 -8.70 2.04 -30.17
C LEU A 651 -8.07 1.36 -28.96
N ALA A 652 -7.64 2.11 -27.95
CA ALA A 652 -7.02 1.56 -26.74
C ALA A 652 -8.01 0.78 -25.85
N TYR A 653 -9.27 1.24 -25.72
CA TYR A 653 -10.30 0.45 -25.02
C TYR A 653 -10.67 -0.84 -25.77
N ARG A 654 -10.74 -0.82 -27.10
CA ARG A 654 -10.96 -2.02 -27.91
C ARG A 654 -9.78 -2.99 -27.82
N GLU A 655 -8.55 -2.49 -27.71
CA GLU A 655 -7.37 -3.31 -27.48
C GLU A 655 -7.36 -3.94 -26.08
N ALA A 656 -7.78 -3.20 -25.04
CA ALA A 656 -7.99 -3.77 -23.71
C ALA A 656 -9.02 -4.91 -23.72
N MET A 657 -10.14 -4.73 -24.43
CA MET A 657 -11.16 -5.78 -24.64
C MET A 657 -10.66 -6.95 -25.52
N ARG A 658 -9.64 -6.74 -26.35
CA ARG A 658 -8.99 -7.81 -27.14
C ARG A 658 -8.00 -8.61 -26.30
N ARG A 659 -7.23 -7.95 -25.42
CA ARG A 659 -6.40 -8.64 -24.42
C ARG A 659 -7.27 -9.47 -23.51
N ASP A 660 -8.38 -8.89 -23.05
CA ASP A 660 -9.30 -9.52 -22.11
C ASP A 660 -10.78 -9.32 -22.47
N PRO A 661 -11.41 -10.35 -23.07
CA PRO A 661 -12.85 -10.35 -23.33
C PRO A 661 -13.72 -10.19 -22.08
N ALA A 662 -13.29 -10.54 -20.87
CA ALA A 662 -14.08 -10.38 -19.65
C ALA A 662 -13.94 -8.98 -19.00
N PHE A 663 -12.94 -8.19 -19.38
CA PHE A 663 -12.54 -6.98 -18.64
C PHE A 663 -13.57 -5.83 -18.72
N VAL A 664 -14.41 -5.76 -17.68
CA VAL A 664 -15.49 -4.78 -17.48
C VAL A 664 -15.03 -3.31 -17.60
N PRO A 665 -13.91 -2.86 -17.00
CA PRO A 665 -13.56 -1.43 -16.98
C PRO A 665 -13.38 -0.82 -18.37
N ALA A 666 -12.85 -1.58 -19.34
CA ALA A 666 -12.69 -1.11 -20.72
C ALA A 666 -14.04 -0.93 -21.43
N ARG A 667 -15.01 -1.82 -21.19
CA ARG A 667 -16.38 -1.67 -21.73
C ARG A 667 -17.10 -0.47 -21.16
N ALA A 668 -17.02 -0.26 -19.85
CA ALA A 668 -17.64 0.90 -19.21
C ALA A 668 -17.08 2.22 -19.77
N ASN A 669 -15.75 2.33 -19.88
CA ASN A 669 -15.10 3.52 -20.44
C ASN A 669 -15.35 3.71 -21.94
N LEU A 670 -15.40 2.62 -22.73
CA LEU A 670 -15.78 2.67 -24.14
C LEU A 670 -17.24 3.12 -24.31
N ALA A 671 -18.17 2.59 -23.51
CA ALA A 671 -19.57 3.00 -23.55
C ALA A 671 -19.75 4.48 -23.18
N ASP A 672 -19.02 5.00 -22.19
CA ASP A 672 -19.04 6.42 -21.84
C ASP A 672 -18.42 7.31 -22.92
N LEU A 673 -17.37 6.86 -23.61
CA LEU A 673 -16.78 7.55 -24.76
C LEU A 673 -17.73 7.57 -25.97
N LEU A 674 -18.38 6.44 -26.28
CA LEU A 674 -19.38 6.31 -27.34
C LEU A 674 -20.58 7.23 -27.04
N ARG A 675 -21.08 7.23 -25.81
CA ARG A 675 -22.11 8.18 -25.33
C ARG A 675 -21.65 9.63 -25.52
N ALA A 676 -20.45 9.99 -25.10
CA ALA A 676 -19.92 11.36 -25.21
C ALA A 676 -19.73 11.82 -26.66
N THR A 677 -19.53 10.88 -27.59
CA THR A 677 -19.41 11.14 -29.04
C THR A 677 -20.74 10.96 -29.81
N GLY A 678 -21.86 10.77 -29.11
CA GLY A 678 -23.21 10.68 -29.70
C GLY A 678 -23.61 9.28 -30.19
N ARG A 679 -22.77 8.27 -30.00
CA ARG A 679 -22.95 6.86 -30.40
C ARG A 679 -23.58 6.02 -29.28
N ASP A 680 -24.58 6.58 -28.58
CA ASP A 680 -25.21 5.97 -27.39
C ASP A 680 -25.90 4.61 -27.69
N GLY A 681 -26.27 4.35 -28.95
CA GLY A 681 -26.74 3.03 -29.40
C GLY A 681 -25.64 1.95 -29.42
N GLU A 682 -24.44 2.28 -29.91
CA GLU A 682 -23.27 1.39 -29.86
C GLU A 682 -22.80 1.21 -28.40
N ALA A 683 -22.92 2.25 -27.57
CA ALA A 683 -22.67 2.15 -26.13
C ALA A 683 -23.58 1.10 -25.47
N GLY A 684 -24.86 1.03 -25.85
CA GLY A 684 -25.78 -0.02 -25.42
C GLY A 684 -25.31 -1.43 -25.80
N GLN A 685 -24.87 -1.60 -27.06
CA GLN A 685 -24.36 -2.89 -27.55
C GLN A 685 -23.11 -3.36 -26.80
N VAL A 686 -22.13 -2.49 -26.58
CA VAL A 686 -20.89 -2.81 -25.82
C VAL A 686 -21.20 -3.23 -24.38
N LEU A 687 -22.23 -2.67 -23.76
CA LEU A 687 -22.67 -3.02 -22.42
C LEU A 687 -23.47 -4.34 -22.38
N GLU A 688 -24.30 -4.60 -23.40
CA GLU A 688 -25.02 -5.87 -23.57
C GLU A 688 -24.07 -7.04 -23.85
N GLU A 689 -23.04 -6.84 -24.69
CA GLU A 689 -21.93 -7.77 -24.91
C GLU A 689 -21.12 -8.01 -23.63
N GLY A 690 -21.00 -7.01 -22.76
CA GLY A 690 -20.39 -7.18 -21.43
C GLY A 690 -21.23 -8.03 -20.50
N LEU A 691 -22.55 -7.77 -20.42
CA LEU A 691 -23.48 -8.54 -19.59
C LEU A 691 -23.73 -9.97 -20.13
N ALA A 692 -23.38 -10.26 -21.38
CA ALA A 692 -23.34 -11.63 -21.88
C ALA A 692 -22.18 -12.46 -21.28
N LEU A 693 -21.14 -11.82 -20.75
CA LEU A 693 -19.96 -12.45 -20.15
C LEU A 693 -19.94 -12.31 -18.62
N ALA A 694 -20.42 -11.18 -18.08
CA ALA A 694 -20.54 -10.92 -16.65
C ALA A 694 -21.99 -10.49 -16.31
N PRO A 695 -22.97 -11.42 -16.23
CA PRO A 695 -24.40 -11.10 -16.20
C PRO A 695 -24.90 -10.26 -15.03
N ASP A 696 -24.22 -10.32 -13.89
CA ASP A 696 -24.55 -9.61 -12.66
C ASP A 696 -23.50 -8.54 -12.27
N ASP A 697 -22.59 -8.14 -13.18
CA ASP A 697 -21.63 -7.07 -12.90
C ASP A 697 -22.36 -5.73 -12.61
N PRO A 698 -22.17 -5.13 -11.43
CA PRO A 698 -22.95 -3.98 -11.02
C PRO A 698 -22.59 -2.70 -11.78
N ALA A 699 -21.38 -2.59 -12.35
CA ALA A 699 -20.96 -1.42 -13.12
C ALA A 699 -21.58 -1.41 -14.52
N LEU A 700 -21.59 -2.56 -15.21
CA LEU A 700 -22.28 -2.77 -16.48
C LEU A 700 -23.79 -2.63 -16.34
N LEU A 701 -24.38 -3.25 -15.31
CA LEU A 701 -25.81 -3.12 -15.00
C LEU A 701 -26.19 -1.65 -14.76
N HIS A 702 -25.40 -0.91 -13.98
CA HIS A 702 -25.62 0.52 -13.73
C HIS A 702 -25.45 1.36 -15.01
N ALA A 703 -24.41 1.12 -15.81
CA ALA A 703 -24.15 1.85 -17.04
C ALA A 703 -25.24 1.62 -18.10
N LEU A 704 -25.70 0.37 -18.27
CA LEU A 704 -26.81 0.05 -19.17
C LEU A 704 -28.13 0.60 -18.62
N GLY A 705 -28.37 0.51 -17.31
CA GLY A 705 -29.52 1.16 -16.67
C GLY A 705 -29.59 2.66 -17.00
N LEU A 706 -28.48 3.40 -16.83
CA LEU A 706 -28.39 4.81 -17.21
C LEU A 706 -28.60 5.05 -18.72
N GLN A 707 -28.12 4.15 -19.59
CA GLN A 707 -28.36 4.21 -21.04
C GLN A 707 -29.85 4.04 -21.36
N ARG A 708 -30.50 3.05 -20.74
CA ARG A 708 -31.93 2.79 -20.91
C ARG A 708 -32.81 3.93 -20.37
N VAL A 709 -32.40 4.65 -19.32
CA VAL A 709 -33.05 5.91 -18.91
C VAL A 709 -32.98 6.96 -20.03
N ARG A 710 -31.78 7.21 -20.60
CA ARG A 710 -31.61 8.19 -21.70
C ARG A 710 -32.42 7.82 -22.94
N GLY A 711 -32.53 6.52 -23.26
CA GLY A 711 -33.37 5.99 -24.33
C GLY A 711 -34.88 6.00 -24.05
N GLY A 712 -35.33 6.54 -22.92
CA GLY A 712 -36.75 6.58 -22.53
C GLY A 712 -37.35 5.23 -22.10
N GLN A 713 -36.51 4.20 -21.89
CA GLN A 713 -36.90 2.83 -21.55
C GLN A 713 -36.92 2.62 -20.02
N THR A 714 -37.48 3.59 -19.28
CA THR A 714 -37.37 3.71 -17.82
C THR A 714 -37.77 2.45 -17.04
N GLY A 715 -38.76 1.69 -17.51
CA GLY A 715 -39.16 0.42 -16.89
C GLY A 715 -38.07 -0.66 -16.92
N ALA A 716 -37.37 -0.81 -18.05
CA ALA A 716 -36.24 -1.73 -18.17
C ALA A 716 -34.99 -1.20 -17.44
N ALA A 717 -34.83 0.13 -17.39
CA ALA A 717 -33.74 0.75 -16.65
C ALA A 717 -33.81 0.50 -15.14
N ILE A 718 -35.01 0.53 -14.55
CA ILE A 718 -35.19 0.34 -13.10
C ILE A 718 -34.78 -1.08 -12.66
N ASP A 719 -35.05 -2.12 -13.44
CA ASP A 719 -34.59 -3.50 -13.13
C ASP A 719 -33.06 -3.59 -13.09
N LEU A 720 -32.39 -3.08 -14.13
CA LEU A 720 -30.92 -3.05 -14.21
C LEU A 720 -30.29 -2.27 -13.05
N LEU A 721 -30.87 -1.11 -12.71
CA LEU A 721 -30.43 -0.28 -11.58
C LEU A 721 -30.70 -0.94 -10.22
N ALA A 722 -31.81 -1.67 -10.08
CA ALA A 722 -32.12 -2.45 -8.88
C ALA A 722 -31.13 -3.60 -8.68
N ARG A 723 -30.79 -4.32 -9.76
CA ARG A 723 -29.77 -5.38 -9.74
C ARG A 723 -28.38 -4.82 -9.42
N ALA A 724 -27.98 -3.71 -10.04
CA ALA A 724 -26.70 -3.03 -9.72
C ALA A 724 -26.60 -2.61 -8.25
N ALA A 725 -27.66 -2.00 -7.70
CA ALA A 725 -27.72 -1.61 -6.29
C ALA A 725 -27.83 -2.80 -5.32
N HIS A 726 -28.30 -3.97 -5.80
CA HIS A 726 -28.33 -5.20 -5.01
C HIS A 726 -26.97 -5.91 -4.97
N ALA A 727 -26.28 -5.99 -6.11
CA ALA A 727 -24.97 -6.63 -6.23
C ALA A 727 -23.83 -5.82 -5.58
N ALA A 728 -23.94 -4.50 -5.54
CA ALA A 728 -23.02 -3.62 -4.81
C ALA A 728 -23.75 -2.71 -3.79
N PRO A 729 -24.24 -3.25 -2.66
CA PRO A 729 -25.07 -2.50 -1.70
C PRO A 729 -24.31 -1.40 -0.96
N GLY A 730 -22.98 -1.48 -0.89
CA GLY A 730 -22.12 -0.39 -0.39
C GLY A 730 -21.91 0.76 -1.38
N ASN A 731 -22.34 0.63 -2.64
CA ASN A 731 -22.20 1.68 -3.63
C ASN A 731 -23.38 2.66 -3.55
N ALA A 732 -23.21 3.70 -2.72
CA ALA A 732 -24.22 4.74 -2.52
C ALA A 732 -24.70 5.40 -3.83
N ARG A 733 -23.83 5.54 -4.84
CA ARG A 733 -24.20 6.07 -6.16
C ARG A 733 -25.20 5.16 -6.88
N TYR A 734 -25.00 3.84 -6.87
CA TYR A 734 -25.94 2.92 -7.53
C TYR A 734 -27.30 2.92 -6.83
N ALA A 735 -27.31 2.94 -5.50
CA ALA A 735 -28.54 3.06 -4.71
C ALA A 735 -29.26 4.41 -4.94
N TYR A 736 -28.52 5.52 -5.01
CA TYR A 736 -29.04 6.84 -5.36
C TYR A 736 -29.67 6.86 -6.77
N VAL A 737 -28.96 6.38 -7.79
CA VAL A 737 -29.46 6.38 -9.18
C VAL A 737 -30.70 5.50 -9.32
N HIS A 738 -30.74 4.34 -8.65
CA HIS A 738 -31.94 3.50 -8.57
C HIS A 738 -33.11 4.24 -7.89
N ALA A 739 -32.87 4.91 -6.76
CA ALA A 739 -33.90 5.68 -6.06
C ALA A 739 -34.43 6.86 -6.90
N VAL A 740 -33.57 7.56 -7.64
CA VAL A 740 -33.95 8.64 -8.57
C VAL A 740 -34.78 8.11 -9.74
N ALA A 741 -34.42 6.95 -10.31
CA ALA A 741 -35.20 6.32 -11.38
C ALA A 741 -36.60 5.90 -10.90
N VAL A 742 -36.70 5.32 -9.70
CA VAL A 742 -37.98 4.95 -9.07
C VAL A 742 -38.80 6.19 -8.68
N HIS A 743 -38.19 7.25 -8.17
CA HIS A 743 -38.84 8.54 -7.93
C HIS A 743 -39.47 9.09 -9.22
N SER A 744 -38.70 9.13 -10.31
CA SER A 744 -39.17 9.64 -11.60
C SER A 744 -40.29 8.83 -12.24
N GLN A 745 -40.55 7.59 -11.79
CA GLN A 745 -41.65 6.74 -12.28
C GLN A 745 -42.82 6.63 -11.29
N SER A 746 -42.57 6.70 -9.98
CA SER A 746 -43.54 6.32 -8.93
C SER A 746 -43.61 7.30 -7.74
N GLY A 747 -42.88 8.41 -7.78
CA GLY A 747 -42.88 9.47 -6.76
C GLY A 747 -42.06 9.16 -5.50
N ALA A 748 -41.85 10.17 -4.66
CA ALA A 748 -41.01 10.08 -3.46
C ALA A 748 -41.39 8.93 -2.51
N ALA A 749 -42.68 8.61 -2.34
CA ALA A 749 -43.13 7.54 -1.47
C ALA A 749 -42.58 6.15 -1.84
N ALA A 750 -42.32 5.90 -3.13
CA ALA A 750 -41.74 4.64 -3.60
C ALA A 750 -40.21 4.60 -3.50
N ALA A 751 -39.55 5.76 -3.59
CA ALA A 751 -38.08 5.88 -3.54
C ALA A 751 -37.53 5.94 -2.10
N ILE A 752 -38.29 6.45 -1.14
CA ILE A 752 -37.89 6.60 0.26
C ILE A 752 -37.35 5.28 0.88
N PRO A 753 -38.01 4.11 0.75
CA PRO A 753 -37.51 2.84 1.28
C PRO A 753 -36.25 2.29 0.59
N LEU A 754 -35.85 2.87 -0.55
CA LEU A 754 -34.58 2.56 -1.20
C LEU A 754 -33.46 3.38 -0.58
N LEU A 755 -33.70 4.68 -0.37
CA LEU A 755 -32.76 5.59 0.29
C LEU A 755 -32.55 5.23 1.77
N ASP A 756 -33.60 4.84 2.50
CA ASP A 756 -33.46 4.45 3.91
C ASP A 756 -32.54 3.22 4.05
N ARG A 757 -32.74 2.16 3.24
CA ARG A 757 -31.83 0.99 3.23
C ARG A 757 -30.41 1.32 2.77
N ALA A 758 -30.25 2.30 1.88
CA ALA A 758 -28.93 2.75 1.46
C ALA A 758 -28.22 3.55 2.58
N LEU A 759 -28.97 4.32 3.37
CA LEU A 759 -28.49 5.05 4.54
C LEU A 759 -28.28 4.16 5.78
N ASP A 760 -28.74 2.91 5.78
CA ASP A 760 -28.33 1.89 6.76
C ASP A 760 -26.90 1.38 6.48
N VAL A 761 -26.43 1.46 5.22
CA VAL A 761 -25.08 1.01 4.79
C VAL A 761 -24.09 2.18 4.69
N ALA A 762 -24.54 3.31 4.13
CA ALA A 762 -23.74 4.52 3.91
C ALA A 762 -24.36 5.73 4.64
N PRO A 763 -24.30 5.77 5.99
CA PRO A 763 -25.15 6.63 6.80
C PRO A 763 -24.91 8.14 6.64
N ASN A 764 -23.73 8.55 6.18
CA ASN A 764 -23.41 9.96 5.97
C ASN A 764 -23.03 10.28 4.51
N ASP A 765 -23.50 9.47 3.55
CA ASP A 765 -23.37 9.81 2.13
C ASP A 765 -24.18 11.09 1.79
N PRO A 766 -23.55 12.13 1.20
CA PRO A 766 -24.24 13.39 0.92
C PRO A 766 -25.37 13.26 -0.10
N GLU A 767 -25.24 12.44 -1.15
CA GLU A 767 -26.26 12.33 -2.20
C GLU A 767 -27.52 11.61 -1.69
N LEU A 768 -27.34 10.52 -0.94
CA LEU A 768 -28.43 9.81 -0.28
C LEU A 768 -29.15 10.68 0.76
N LEU A 769 -28.40 11.42 1.58
CA LEU A 769 -28.97 12.34 2.57
C LEU A 769 -29.70 13.53 1.92
N PHE A 770 -29.16 14.09 0.83
CA PHE A 770 -29.80 15.17 0.08
C PHE A 770 -31.10 14.68 -0.56
N ALA A 771 -31.06 13.58 -1.32
CA ALA A 771 -32.26 12.98 -1.93
C ALA A 771 -33.32 12.63 -0.88
N ARG A 772 -32.91 12.04 0.25
CA ARG A 772 -33.84 11.66 1.33
C ARG A 772 -34.49 12.88 2.00
N THR A 773 -33.77 13.99 2.07
CA THR A 773 -34.30 15.29 2.53
C THR A 773 -35.32 15.85 1.54
N SER A 774 -34.97 15.91 0.24
CA SER A 774 -35.87 16.42 -0.80
C SER A 774 -37.16 15.59 -0.91
N TYR A 775 -37.06 14.26 -0.86
CA TYR A 775 -38.22 13.37 -0.95
C TYR A 775 -39.08 13.42 0.32
N ALA A 776 -38.49 13.65 1.50
CA ALA A 776 -39.26 13.89 2.72
C ALA A 776 -40.07 15.21 2.65
N LEU A 777 -39.50 16.26 2.06
CA LEU A 777 -40.22 17.53 1.80
C LEU A 777 -41.39 17.32 0.82
N GLU A 778 -41.19 16.56 -0.26
CA GLU A 778 -42.24 16.21 -1.23
C GLU A 778 -43.41 15.45 -0.58
N THR A 779 -43.13 14.51 0.33
CA THR A 779 -44.17 13.77 1.07
C THR A 779 -44.72 14.51 2.30
N GLY A 780 -44.24 15.72 2.61
CA GLY A 780 -44.66 16.49 3.78
C GLY A 780 -44.14 15.99 5.13
N ASP A 781 -43.13 15.11 5.16
CA ASP A 781 -42.45 14.67 6.38
C ASP A 781 -41.33 15.66 6.75
N THR A 782 -41.75 16.85 7.22
CA THR A 782 -40.83 17.90 7.69
C THR A 782 -39.92 17.43 8.83
N ALA A 783 -40.35 16.43 9.61
CA ALA A 783 -39.57 15.85 10.70
C ALA A 783 -38.39 15.02 10.17
N ALA A 784 -38.61 14.16 9.18
CA ALA A 784 -37.51 13.50 8.49
C ALA A 784 -36.64 14.49 7.71
N ALA A 785 -37.25 15.41 6.96
CA ALA A 785 -36.50 16.40 6.20
C ALA A 785 -35.48 17.15 7.07
N ARG A 786 -35.87 17.61 8.28
CA ARG A 786 -34.94 18.26 9.21
C ARG A 786 -33.81 17.31 9.66
N ARG A 787 -34.11 16.08 10.10
CA ARG A 787 -33.08 15.11 10.54
C ARG A 787 -32.03 14.81 9.46
N HIS A 788 -32.48 14.61 8.21
CA HIS A 788 -31.58 14.25 7.12
C HIS A 788 -30.79 15.47 6.61
N ALA A 789 -31.36 16.69 6.65
CA ALA A 789 -30.64 17.93 6.39
C ALA A 789 -29.57 18.24 7.47
N GLU A 790 -29.85 17.96 8.74
CA GLU A 790 -28.88 18.10 9.84
C GLU A 790 -27.69 17.14 9.65
N ARG A 791 -27.96 15.88 9.28
CA ARG A 791 -26.91 14.91 8.89
C ARG A 791 -26.13 15.38 7.65
N PHE A 792 -26.81 15.85 6.60
CA PHE A 792 -26.18 16.36 5.38
C PHE A 792 -25.21 17.50 5.68
N ARG A 793 -25.64 18.48 6.48
CA ARG A 793 -24.81 19.62 6.89
C ARG A 793 -23.62 19.24 7.77
N ALA A 794 -23.67 18.12 8.48
CA ALA A 794 -22.55 17.59 9.24
C ALA A 794 -21.56 16.84 8.34
N ALA A 795 -22.05 16.05 7.38
CA ALA A 795 -21.24 15.27 6.45
C ALA A 795 -20.59 16.10 5.33
N ALA A 796 -21.29 17.12 4.85
CA ALA A 796 -20.90 17.98 3.73
C ALA A 796 -21.05 19.49 4.08
N PRO A 797 -20.29 20.01 5.06
CA PRO A 797 -20.43 21.39 5.53
C PRO A 797 -20.01 22.44 4.49
N ASP A 798 -19.08 22.10 3.59
CA ASP A 798 -18.62 22.96 2.48
C ASP A 798 -19.57 22.93 1.25
N ASP A 799 -20.57 22.04 1.20
CA ASP A 799 -21.44 21.85 0.04
C ASP A 799 -22.45 23.01 -0.10
N PRO A 800 -22.55 23.68 -1.27
CA PRO A 800 -23.51 24.77 -1.51
C PRO A 800 -24.98 24.42 -1.19
N ARG A 801 -25.38 23.15 -1.33
CA ARG A 801 -26.73 22.66 -1.01
C ARG A 801 -27.06 22.78 0.48
N SER A 802 -26.07 22.79 1.37
CA SER A 802 -26.27 22.98 2.81
C SER A 802 -26.94 24.33 3.13
N ALA A 803 -26.63 25.39 2.37
CA ALA A 803 -27.27 26.69 2.50
C ALA A 803 -28.70 26.72 1.92
N GLN A 804 -28.93 25.98 0.83
CA GLN A 804 -30.27 25.84 0.23
C GLN A 804 -31.23 25.09 1.16
N LEU A 805 -30.79 23.99 1.79
CA LEU A 805 -31.62 23.22 2.72
C LEU A 805 -32.04 24.04 3.95
N ALA A 806 -31.16 24.89 4.48
CA ALA A 806 -31.52 25.79 5.59
C ALA A 806 -32.67 26.73 5.21
N GLN A 807 -32.62 27.36 4.04
CA GLN A 807 -33.66 28.30 3.55
C GLN A 807 -35.03 27.65 3.29
N VAL A 808 -35.12 26.32 3.27
CA VAL A 808 -36.36 25.56 3.03
C VAL A 808 -36.88 24.89 4.30
N LEU A 809 -36.09 24.89 5.38
CA LEU A 809 -36.40 24.21 6.65
C LEU A 809 -36.53 25.16 7.84
N ASP A 810 -36.17 26.43 7.73
CA ASP A 810 -36.32 27.46 8.77
C ASP A 810 -37.54 28.37 8.51
#